data_AF-A0A078JTP4-F1
#
_entry.id   AF-A0A078JTP4-F1
#
_cell.length_a   1.000
_cell.length_b   1.000
_cell.length_c   1.000
_cell.angle_alpha   90.00
_cell.angle_beta   90.00
_cell.angle_gamma   90.00
#
_symmetry.space_group_name_H-M   'P 1'
#
loop_
_entity.id
_entity.type
_entity.pdbx_description
1 polymer ?
#
loop_
_entity_poly.entity_id
_entity_poly.type
_entity_poly.pdbx_seq_one_letter_code
_entity_poly.pdbx_strand_id
1 'polypeptide(L)'
;MERNRLSSSAGMEVPVAGGGSVVKWVDISVSAPPCTEDNGCVLLPSSEEDYASSCVIGEPPISFVWRINKTSSNVLELLQLSSESGFPLTGLRFVFAHTLSPFAFLFADEGNDSGRLVFFLYALTPSGVVYLLKLDNTSAYKSGSVFPLDHLTHLDVRPYLNETHATSVAASPGFLFLGRSDGCVYCFQPQRPPGFHQELRDDTGLGRLWVVAAVQDLFISEVYGRYFICVLHADGALRVWDIFTCSRVLCQSIAAKNVEGVMCLRLWLGKADYDSGIIPLALLYRNTMDVNVVDVITVYGLHFSSGEGIALSLDSGLQNISLEGGELCDVRFTSDKIWTLKADELTSHMLYHKSSTMEARSYTLQEEYISEQLFLSARSSSHDLLLTSHSLFSSAKDQIMGFISSIFVRRLLCPGIYHNVALRLTLRDHNKHWTDSEFQSLSLDELKSEILLLVEQEVTGETSISVFHWWENFCSCYLDHWCNNNEPCTLLVQSDVIGLVRNNSVSLFSRLENVEHSLGGSSSEHSGLTSLGLGMSINEHEILSEVLRCTLKINKQWGAAPYAMYYESVTGRPVISSEEIVPRLVNILESGYAMSIGQRTWSDLGTDRAWEKELEAQKNLRTFSIEMLLSLSALCQRAGSWGKVFTIMEHYLQYLVPKKVMHNNVGETLSDICSSILVQATSQFAQVMFESAFDIFLLVSYLLNISEQV
;
A
#
# COMPACT_ATOMS: atom_id res chain seq x y z
N MET A 1 -5.30 -12.72 -20.76
CA MET A 1 -5.25 -12.46 -19.31
C MET A 1 -5.03 -10.98 -18.96
N GLU A 2 -4.78 -10.08 -19.91
CA GLU A 2 -4.48 -8.65 -19.63
C GLU A 2 -5.65 -7.66 -19.78
N ARG A 3 -6.89 -8.12 -19.96
CA ARG A 3 -8.03 -7.21 -20.21
C ARG A 3 -8.69 -6.61 -18.97
N ASN A 4 -8.35 -7.08 -17.76
CA ASN A 4 -9.06 -6.70 -16.53
C ASN A 4 -8.28 -5.71 -15.62
N ARG A 5 -7.05 -5.32 -15.94
CA ARG A 5 -6.28 -4.31 -15.16
C ARG A 5 -6.57 -2.85 -15.57
N LEU A 6 -7.70 -2.61 -16.24
CA LEU A 6 -8.14 -1.27 -16.67
C LEU A 6 -9.22 -0.69 -15.73
N SER A 7 -9.21 -1.05 -14.44
CA SER A 7 -10.01 -0.33 -13.46
C SER A 7 -9.35 1.02 -13.16
N SER A 8 -10.15 2.09 -13.19
CA SER A 8 -9.68 3.42 -12.80
C SER A 8 -9.30 3.40 -11.33
N SER A 9 -8.02 3.58 -11.03
CA SER A 9 -7.54 3.72 -9.66
C SER A 9 -8.20 4.94 -9.00
N ALA A 10 -8.54 4.82 -7.71
CA ALA A 10 -9.17 5.88 -6.93
C ALA A 10 -8.16 6.72 -6.13
N GLY A 11 -6.93 6.21 -5.99
CA GLY A 11 -5.87 6.82 -5.19
C GLY A 11 -4.55 6.09 -5.40
N MET A 12 -3.46 6.73 -4.98
CA MET A 12 -2.11 6.17 -5.07
C MET A 12 -1.44 6.18 -3.70
N GLU A 13 -0.61 5.16 -3.46
CA GLU A 13 0.25 5.08 -2.30
C GLU A 13 1.38 6.14 -2.34
N VAL A 14 1.49 6.93 -1.28
CA VAL A 14 2.51 7.96 -1.08
C VAL A 14 3.46 7.53 0.05
N PRO A 15 4.74 7.25 -0.22
CA PRO A 15 5.69 6.87 0.82
C PRO A 15 5.99 8.04 1.75
N VAL A 16 6.23 7.76 3.03
CA VAL A 16 6.87 8.73 3.92
C VAL A 16 8.37 8.76 3.59
N ALA A 17 8.90 9.91 3.14
CA ALA A 17 10.34 10.08 2.91
C ALA A 17 11.12 9.83 4.20
N GLY A 18 12.19 9.05 4.09
CA GLY A 18 12.92 8.49 5.23
C GLY A 18 12.49 7.06 5.59
N GLY A 19 11.34 6.56 5.12
CA GLY A 19 10.94 5.16 5.27
C GLY A 19 11.86 4.17 4.54
N GLY A 20 12.56 4.62 3.51
CA GLY A 20 13.63 3.85 2.86
C GLY A 20 15.00 3.96 3.55
N SER A 21 15.12 4.75 4.62
CA SER A 21 16.34 4.86 5.44
C SER A 21 16.27 3.90 6.61
N VAL A 22 17.40 3.30 6.99
CA VAL A 22 17.44 2.27 8.04
C VAL A 22 17.06 2.90 9.38
N VAL A 23 15.87 2.55 9.89
CA VAL A 23 15.51 2.85 11.28
C VAL A 23 16.57 2.25 12.20
N LYS A 24 17.15 3.06 13.08
CA LYS A 24 18.07 2.54 14.10
C LYS A 24 17.27 1.89 15.21
N TRP A 25 17.43 0.60 15.37
CA TRP A 25 16.71 -0.13 16.41
C TRP A 25 17.44 -0.09 17.74
N VAL A 26 16.70 0.19 18.80
CA VAL A 26 17.15 0.09 20.19
C VAL A 26 16.71 -1.26 20.72
N ASP A 27 17.67 -2.18 20.83
CA ASP A 27 17.41 -3.52 21.34
C ASP A 27 17.32 -3.50 22.87
N ILE A 28 16.21 -4.02 23.39
CA ILE A 28 15.89 -4.08 24.81
C ILE A 28 15.58 -5.53 25.16
N SER A 29 16.38 -6.12 26.05
CA SER A 29 16.17 -7.51 26.47
C SER A 29 15.08 -7.59 27.54
N VAL A 30 14.06 -8.40 27.30
CA VAL A 30 12.98 -8.67 28.26
C VAL A 30 13.35 -9.90 29.10
N SER A 31 13.36 -9.73 30.42
CA SER A 31 13.72 -10.81 31.34
C SER A 31 12.73 -11.98 31.27
N ALA A 32 13.24 -13.21 31.23
CA ALA A 32 12.42 -14.41 31.24
C ALA A 32 11.83 -14.68 32.65
N PRO A 33 10.59 -15.20 32.76
CA PRO A 33 10.13 -15.79 34.00
C PRO A 33 10.95 -17.05 34.32
N PRO A 34 11.08 -17.45 35.61
CA PRO A 34 11.74 -18.69 35.98
C PRO A 34 11.03 -19.89 35.35
N CYS A 35 11.78 -20.68 34.57
CA CYS A 35 11.26 -21.82 33.79
C CYS A 35 10.45 -22.81 34.65
N THR A 36 9.23 -23.10 34.19
CA THR A 36 8.52 -24.35 34.46
C THR A 36 8.35 -25.08 33.14
N GLU A 37 8.70 -26.37 33.13
CA GLU A 37 8.82 -27.22 31.94
C GLU A 37 7.67 -27.05 30.93
N ASP A 38 8.03 -27.11 29.65
CA ASP A 38 7.17 -26.90 28.50
C ASP A 38 6.25 -28.12 28.30
N ASN A 39 5.20 -28.23 29.11
CA ASN A 39 4.10 -29.13 28.81
C ASN A 39 3.30 -28.46 27.67
N GLY A 40 3.34 -29.04 26.46
CA GLY A 40 2.74 -28.53 25.23
C GLY A 40 1.21 -28.37 25.22
N CYS A 41 0.65 -27.71 26.24
CA CYS A 41 -0.76 -27.48 26.53
C CYS A 41 -1.33 -26.20 25.88
N VAL A 42 -0.58 -25.52 25.00
CA VAL A 42 -1.06 -24.30 24.33
C VAL A 42 -0.73 -24.37 22.85
N LEU A 43 -1.77 -24.32 22.01
CA LEU A 43 -1.70 -24.30 20.55
C LEU A 43 -2.27 -22.97 20.07
N LEU A 44 -1.73 -21.87 20.61
CA LEU A 44 -1.87 -20.59 19.93
C LEU A 44 -1.13 -20.70 18.59
N PRO A 45 -1.60 -20.02 17.53
CA PRO A 45 -0.87 -20.03 16.26
C PRO A 45 0.60 -19.70 16.53
N SER A 46 1.49 -20.59 16.08
CA SER A 46 2.92 -20.32 16.01
C SER A 46 3.14 -19.13 15.06
N SER A 47 4.21 -18.37 15.27
CA SER A 47 4.66 -17.34 14.32
C SER A 47 5.21 -18.01 13.04
N GLU A 48 4.32 -18.65 12.28
CA GLU A 48 4.60 -19.21 10.95
C GLU A 48 4.52 -18.14 9.87
N GLU A 49 3.94 -16.99 10.19
CA GLU A 49 3.75 -15.80 9.36
C GLU A 49 4.21 -14.54 10.09
N ASP A 50 4.49 -13.50 9.32
CA ASP A 50 4.76 -12.16 9.84
C ASP A 50 3.47 -11.57 10.41
N TYR A 51 3.56 -10.99 11.61
CA TYR A 51 2.43 -10.33 12.26
C TYR A 51 2.71 -8.84 12.39
N ALA A 52 1.74 -8.01 11.97
CA ALA A 52 1.78 -6.57 12.18
C ALA A 52 0.41 -6.06 12.57
N SER A 53 0.38 -5.03 13.42
CA SER A 53 -0.84 -4.28 13.69
C SER A 53 -0.51 -2.83 14.04
N SER A 54 -1.54 -2.01 14.08
CA SER A 54 -1.44 -0.61 14.40
C SER A 54 -2.61 -0.14 15.26
N CYS A 55 -2.39 0.92 16.02
CA CYS A 55 -3.43 1.64 16.74
C CYS A 55 -3.12 3.13 16.85
N VAL A 56 -4.14 3.93 17.10
CA VAL A 56 -4.02 5.36 17.36
C VAL A 56 -4.46 5.63 18.79
N ILE A 57 -3.63 6.33 19.58
CA ILE A 57 -3.84 6.58 21.00
C ILE A 57 -3.60 8.05 21.33
N GLY A 58 -4.46 8.62 22.19
CA GLY A 58 -4.27 9.93 22.81
C GLY A 58 -4.82 11.11 21.99
N GLU A 59 -4.79 12.28 22.63
CA GLU A 59 -5.04 13.58 22.01
C GLU A 59 -3.89 14.53 22.40
N PRO A 60 -3.06 15.00 21.45
CA PRO A 60 -3.09 14.74 20.02
C PRO A 60 -2.83 13.25 19.67
N PRO A 61 -3.37 12.76 18.54
CA PRO A 61 -3.31 11.35 18.18
C PRO A 61 -1.89 10.89 17.84
N ILE A 62 -1.44 9.83 18.52
CA ILE A 62 -0.17 9.16 18.28
C ILE A 62 -0.46 7.79 17.67
N SER A 63 0.10 7.54 16.48
CA SER A 63 -0.03 6.29 15.76
C SER A 63 1.11 5.35 16.15
N PHE A 64 0.77 4.18 16.67
CA PHE A 64 1.72 3.13 16.99
C PHE A 64 1.59 1.98 16.01
N VAL A 65 2.74 1.44 15.62
CA VAL A 65 2.85 0.31 14.71
C VAL A 65 3.78 -0.71 15.37
N TRP A 66 3.36 -1.97 15.42
CA TRP A 66 4.20 -3.05 15.92
C TRP A 66 4.21 -4.25 15.01
N ARG A 67 5.33 -5.00 15.06
CA ARG A 67 5.58 -6.13 14.18
C ARG A 67 6.31 -7.25 14.92
N ILE A 68 6.02 -8.49 14.54
CA ILE A 68 6.71 -9.71 14.96
C ILE A 68 7.04 -10.46 13.66
N ASN A 69 8.32 -10.53 13.32
CA ASN A 69 8.76 -11.16 12.08
C ASN A 69 9.01 -12.65 12.30
N LYS A 70 8.62 -13.49 11.33
CA LYS A 70 8.84 -14.94 11.31
C LYS A 70 10.30 -15.33 11.52
N THR A 71 11.23 -14.60 10.91
CA THR A 71 12.68 -14.86 11.02
C THR A 71 13.25 -14.55 12.41
N SER A 72 12.57 -13.72 13.18
CA SER A 72 12.94 -13.29 14.53
C SER A 72 11.71 -13.28 15.44
N SER A 73 11.04 -14.42 15.54
CA SER A 73 9.75 -14.56 16.23
C SER A 73 9.77 -14.29 17.73
N ASN A 74 10.95 -14.11 18.33
CA ASN A 74 11.13 -13.67 19.71
C ASN A 74 11.32 -12.15 19.85
N VAL A 75 11.22 -11.39 18.76
CA VAL A 75 11.42 -9.94 18.74
C VAL A 75 10.12 -9.24 18.38
N LEU A 76 9.75 -8.24 19.19
CA LEU A 76 8.66 -7.31 18.88
C LEU A 76 9.26 -5.93 18.56
N GLU A 77 9.03 -5.49 17.33
CA GLU A 77 9.38 -4.15 16.87
C GLU A 77 8.24 -3.18 17.16
N LEU A 78 8.53 -2.00 17.70
CA LEU A 78 7.56 -0.94 17.96
C LEU A 78 8.06 0.39 17.38
N LEU A 79 7.21 1.01 16.56
CA LEU A 79 7.40 2.31 15.96
C LEU A 79 6.30 3.26 16.41
N GLN A 80 6.71 4.47 16.77
CA GLN A 80 5.82 5.56 17.12
C GLN A 80 5.84 6.62 16.02
N LEU A 81 4.68 6.94 15.47
CA LEU A 81 4.45 7.94 14.45
C LEU A 81 3.59 9.06 15.06
N SER A 82 4.03 10.30 14.92
CA SER A 82 3.27 11.47 15.36
C SER A 82 3.27 12.52 14.26
N SER A 83 2.13 13.19 14.07
CA SER A 83 2.03 14.32 13.14
C SER A 83 2.83 15.53 13.62
N GLU A 84 3.26 15.58 14.88
CA GLU A 84 4.03 16.70 15.43
C GLU A 84 5.54 16.51 15.29
N SER A 85 6.01 15.29 15.01
CA SER A 85 7.43 14.96 14.91
C SER A 85 7.82 14.46 13.52
N GLY A 86 9.12 14.46 13.22
CA GLY A 86 9.67 13.82 12.02
C GLY A 86 9.59 12.29 12.03
N PHE A 87 9.86 11.65 10.88
CA PHE A 87 9.79 10.19 10.75
C PHE A 87 10.78 9.59 11.75
N PRO A 88 10.38 8.57 12.55
CA PRO A 88 11.23 8.08 13.61
C PRO A 88 12.52 7.50 13.03
N LEU A 89 13.64 8.18 13.29
CA LEU A 89 14.98 7.65 13.00
C LEU A 89 15.35 6.49 13.94
N THR A 90 14.57 6.28 15.00
CA THR A 90 14.82 5.28 16.03
C THR A 90 13.53 4.54 16.39
N GLY A 91 13.59 3.22 16.39
CA GLY A 91 12.51 2.32 16.81
C GLY A 91 12.93 1.47 18.01
N LEU A 92 11.97 0.89 18.71
CA LEU A 92 12.24 -0.01 19.84
C LEU A 92 12.12 -1.47 19.40
N ARG A 93 13.05 -2.32 19.83
CA ARG A 93 13.01 -3.78 19.66
C ARG A 93 13.02 -4.46 21.02
N PHE A 94 11.92 -5.09 21.38
CA PHE A 94 11.84 -5.91 22.59
C PHE A 94 12.23 -7.33 22.25
N VAL A 95 13.36 -7.79 22.80
CA VAL A 95 13.91 -9.13 22.57
C VAL A 95 13.52 -10.01 23.74
N PHE A 96 12.63 -10.96 23.50
CA PHE A 96 12.16 -11.93 24.49
C PHE A 96 13.03 -13.18 24.47
N ALA A 97 13.08 -13.88 25.61
CA ALA A 97 13.80 -15.15 25.72
C ALA A 97 13.09 -16.31 25.00
N HIS A 98 11.78 -16.19 24.80
CA HIS A 98 10.94 -17.19 24.14
C HIS A 98 10.29 -16.57 22.90
N THR A 99 9.91 -17.43 21.95
CA THR A 99 9.14 -17.02 20.78
C THR A 99 7.79 -16.43 21.20
N LEU A 100 7.32 -15.45 20.46
CA LEU A 100 6.02 -14.83 20.65
C LEU A 100 4.99 -15.49 19.73
N SER A 101 3.74 -15.47 20.18
CA SER A 101 2.55 -15.72 19.38
C SER A 101 2.24 -14.45 18.56
N PRO A 102 1.57 -14.52 17.40
CA PRO A 102 1.22 -13.37 16.57
C PRO A 102 0.09 -12.53 17.23
N PHE A 103 0.40 -11.96 18.39
CA PHE A 103 -0.48 -11.14 19.18
C PHE A 103 0.31 -10.12 20.00
N ALA A 104 -0.03 -8.87 19.82
CA ALA A 104 0.34 -7.80 20.73
C ALA A 104 -0.75 -6.73 20.76
N PHE A 105 -0.90 -6.09 21.92
CA PHE A 105 -1.91 -5.06 22.13
C PHE A 105 -1.32 -3.91 22.92
N LEU A 106 -1.37 -2.72 22.33
CA LEU A 106 -0.93 -1.49 22.97
C LEU A 106 -2.15 -0.67 23.41
N PHE A 107 -2.11 -0.17 24.65
CA PHE A 107 -3.09 0.77 25.15
C PHE A 107 -2.43 1.84 26.03
N ALA A 108 -3.15 2.92 26.31
CA ALA A 108 -2.74 3.90 27.30
C ALA A 108 -3.73 3.95 28.46
N ASP A 109 -3.21 4.34 29.62
CA ASP A 109 -3.99 4.64 30.82
C ASP A 109 -3.59 6.03 31.36
N GLU A 110 -4.49 6.67 32.10
CA GLU A 110 -4.20 7.94 32.76
C GLU A 110 -3.27 7.71 33.96
N GLY A 111 -2.08 8.30 33.93
CA GLY A 111 -1.14 8.18 35.04
C GLY A 111 -1.66 8.85 36.32
N ASN A 112 -1.53 8.15 37.46
CA ASN A 112 -2.00 8.57 38.79
C ASN A 112 -1.60 9.99 39.23
N ASP A 113 -0.51 10.57 38.72
CA ASP A 113 0.10 11.78 39.30
C ASP A 113 0.17 13.02 38.38
N SER A 114 -0.34 13.01 37.14
CA SER A 114 -0.25 14.24 36.29
C SER A 114 -1.13 14.33 35.03
N GLY A 115 -2.07 13.42 34.79
CA GLY A 115 -2.82 13.39 33.52
C GLY A 115 -1.94 13.07 32.31
N ARG A 116 -0.72 12.57 32.55
CA ARG A 116 0.19 12.07 31.52
C ARG A 116 -0.20 10.63 31.16
N LEU A 117 -0.34 10.36 29.87
CA LEU A 117 -0.61 9.01 29.37
C LEU A 117 0.58 8.09 29.65
N VAL A 118 0.28 6.92 30.22
CA VAL A 118 1.22 5.82 30.42
C VAL A 118 0.85 4.71 29.45
N PHE A 119 1.81 4.24 28.66
CA PHE A 119 1.57 3.20 27.65
C PHE A 119 1.86 1.82 28.20
N PHE A 120 1.04 0.85 27.81
CA PHE A 120 1.14 -0.55 28.21
C PHE A 120 1.07 -1.44 26.97
N LEU A 121 1.98 -2.41 26.90
CA LEU A 121 2.07 -3.37 25.80
C LEU A 121 1.87 -4.79 26.33
N TYR A 122 0.85 -5.48 25.84
CA TYR A 122 0.70 -6.92 25.99
C TYR A 122 1.44 -7.66 24.88
N ALA A 123 2.14 -8.73 25.27
CA ALA A 123 2.68 -9.73 24.36
C ALA A 123 2.46 -11.13 24.96
N LEU A 124 2.36 -12.16 24.12
CA LEU A 124 2.01 -13.51 24.55
C LEU A 124 2.95 -14.52 23.91
N THR A 125 3.45 -15.50 24.66
CA THR A 125 4.17 -16.65 24.09
C THR A 125 3.21 -17.74 23.66
N PRO A 126 3.59 -18.60 22.69
CA PRO A 126 2.82 -19.78 22.35
C PRO A 126 2.63 -20.73 23.54
N SER A 127 3.53 -20.69 24.54
CA SER A 127 3.42 -21.48 25.77
C SER A 127 2.41 -20.93 26.80
N GLY A 128 1.80 -19.77 26.57
CA GLY A 128 0.80 -19.19 27.48
C GLY A 128 1.40 -18.29 28.59
N VAL A 129 2.56 -17.68 28.34
CA VAL A 129 3.10 -16.62 29.22
C VAL A 129 2.70 -15.27 28.65
N VAL A 130 1.94 -14.51 29.42
CA VAL A 130 1.54 -13.13 29.11
C VAL A 130 2.56 -12.19 29.71
N TYR A 131 3.10 -11.31 28.87
CA TYR A 131 3.94 -10.19 29.28
C TYR A 131 3.11 -8.91 29.21
N LEU A 132 3.19 -8.11 30.26
CA LEU A 132 2.68 -6.75 30.31
C LEU A 132 3.85 -5.80 30.59
N LEU A 133 4.20 -5.00 29.59
CA LEU A 133 5.28 -4.03 29.66
C LEU A 133 4.68 -2.63 29.85
N LYS A 134 5.06 -1.96 30.93
CA LYS A 134 4.79 -0.53 31.12
C LYS A 134 5.88 0.27 30.42
N LEU A 135 5.53 0.93 29.32
CA LEU A 135 6.49 1.64 28.48
C LEU A 135 6.75 3.05 29.02
N ASP A 136 8.03 3.41 29.08
CA ASP A 136 8.49 4.77 29.30
C ASP A 136 8.68 5.52 27.97
N ASN A 137 9.09 6.78 28.04
CA ASN A 137 9.46 7.54 26.84
C ASN A 137 10.58 6.82 26.07
N THR A 138 10.49 6.79 24.73
CA THR A 138 11.49 6.15 23.85
C THR A 138 12.93 6.57 24.13
N SER A 139 13.14 7.83 24.55
CA SER A 139 14.45 8.37 24.96
C SER A 139 15.04 7.76 26.26
N ALA A 140 14.24 7.05 27.05
CA ALA A 140 14.69 6.40 28.28
C ALA A 140 15.51 5.12 28.00
N TYR A 141 15.40 4.55 26.81
CA TYR A 141 16.02 3.27 26.46
C TYR A 141 17.34 3.46 25.71
N LYS A 142 18.30 2.57 25.97
CA LYS A 142 19.58 2.47 25.26
C LYS A 142 19.77 1.05 24.75
N SER A 143 20.38 0.89 23.58
CA SER A 143 20.56 -0.45 22.99
C SER A 143 21.45 -1.32 23.89
N GLY A 144 21.04 -2.56 24.11
CA GLY A 144 21.67 -3.49 25.06
C GLY A 144 21.22 -3.32 26.51
N SER A 145 20.20 -2.48 26.77
CA SER A 145 19.59 -2.37 28.10
C SER A 145 18.66 -3.55 28.39
N VAL A 146 18.55 -3.91 29.67
CA VAL A 146 17.56 -4.86 30.17
C VAL A 146 16.32 -4.09 30.58
N PHE A 147 15.15 -4.57 30.17
CA PHE A 147 13.87 -3.95 30.53
C PHE A 147 13.68 -3.93 32.05
N PRO A 148 13.29 -2.79 32.67
CA PRO A 148 13.15 -2.70 34.13
C PRO A 148 12.12 -3.69 34.67
N LEU A 149 12.52 -4.48 35.69
CA LEU A 149 11.64 -5.48 36.32
C LEU A 149 10.41 -4.84 36.99
N ASP A 150 10.56 -3.64 37.54
CA ASP A 150 9.45 -2.91 38.18
C ASP A 150 8.35 -2.51 37.19
N HIS A 151 8.66 -2.50 35.90
CA HIS A 151 7.74 -2.16 34.80
C HIS A 151 7.27 -3.40 34.03
N LEU A 152 7.68 -4.59 34.46
CA LEU A 152 7.37 -5.86 33.80
C LEU A 152 6.49 -6.74 34.70
N THR A 153 5.30 -7.07 34.21
CA THR A 153 4.43 -8.05 34.85
C THR A 153 4.33 -9.29 33.98
N HIS A 154 4.50 -10.47 34.58
CA HIS A 154 4.29 -11.76 33.94
C HIS A 154 3.05 -12.45 34.51
N LEU A 155 2.26 -13.07 33.65
CA LEU A 155 1.15 -13.94 34.05
C LEU A 155 1.26 -15.26 33.28
N ASP A 156 1.40 -16.35 34.03
CA ASP A 156 1.37 -17.70 33.47
C ASP A 156 -0.08 -18.19 33.45
N VAL A 157 -0.64 -18.40 32.24
CA VAL A 157 -2.02 -18.86 32.09
C VAL A 157 -2.14 -20.38 32.05
N ARG A 158 -1.03 -21.12 31.91
CA ARG A 158 -1.02 -22.60 31.81
C ARG A 158 -1.74 -23.30 32.97
N PRO A 159 -1.61 -22.86 34.24
CA PRO A 159 -2.31 -23.51 35.36
C PRO A 159 -3.84 -23.50 35.23
N TYR A 160 -4.40 -22.61 34.41
CA TYR A 160 -5.84 -22.46 34.22
C TYR A 160 -6.37 -23.29 33.03
N LEU A 161 -5.50 -23.81 32.16
CA LEU A 161 -5.90 -24.41 30.91
C LEU A 161 -6.34 -25.89 31.01
N ASN A 162 -6.07 -26.60 32.13
CA ASN A 162 -6.63 -27.92 32.46
C ASN A 162 -6.80 -28.88 31.26
N GLU A 163 -5.70 -29.23 30.57
CA GLU A 163 -5.63 -30.11 29.38
C GLU A 163 -6.24 -29.57 28.08
N THR A 164 -6.89 -28.41 28.10
CA THR A 164 -7.35 -27.71 26.89
C THR A 164 -6.29 -26.71 26.41
N HIS A 165 -6.37 -26.31 25.15
CA HIS A 165 -5.42 -25.39 24.55
C HIS A 165 -6.11 -24.06 24.20
N ALA A 166 -5.41 -22.94 24.36
CA ALA A 166 -5.87 -21.65 23.85
C ALA A 166 -5.78 -21.63 22.32
N THR A 167 -6.83 -21.16 21.65
CA THR A 167 -6.96 -21.13 20.18
C THR A 167 -7.01 -19.72 19.61
N SER A 168 -7.38 -18.73 20.41
CA SER A 168 -7.49 -17.32 20.01
C SER A 168 -7.26 -16.40 21.20
N VAL A 169 -6.94 -15.14 20.92
CA VAL A 169 -6.62 -14.14 21.95
C VAL A 169 -7.13 -12.76 21.54
N ALA A 170 -7.67 -12.01 22.50
CA ALA A 170 -7.99 -10.59 22.35
C ALA A 170 -7.65 -9.85 23.66
N ALA A 171 -7.43 -8.55 23.61
CA ALA A 171 -7.19 -7.73 24.80
C ALA A 171 -7.94 -6.41 24.73
N SER A 172 -8.27 -5.90 25.91
CA SER A 172 -8.73 -4.54 26.15
C SER A 172 -7.90 -3.93 27.29
N PRO A 173 -7.98 -2.61 27.54
CA PRO A 173 -7.26 -2.01 28.66
C PRO A 173 -7.52 -2.75 29.97
N GLY A 174 -6.45 -3.28 30.57
CA GLY A 174 -6.51 -4.03 31.84
C GLY A 174 -7.01 -5.49 31.77
N PHE A 175 -7.47 -5.98 30.61
CA PHE A 175 -7.99 -7.34 30.46
C PHE A 175 -7.40 -8.08 29.25
N LEU A 176 -7.19 -9.39 29.42
CA LEU A 176 -6.80 -10.31 28.35
C LEU A 176 -7.84 -11.45 28.29
N PHE A 177 -8.25 -11.81 27.08
CA PHE A 177 -9.22 -12.86 26.82
C PHE A 177 -8.58 -13.97 25.99
N LEU A 178 -8.73 -15.22 26.43
CA LEU A 178 -8.23 -16.41 25.74
C LEU A 178 -9.40 -17.32 25.37
N GLY A 179 -9.59 -17.56 24.08
CA GLY A 179 -10.51 -18.55 23.56
C GLY A 179 -9.89 -19.93 23.61
N ARG A 180 -10.70 -20.96 23.87
CA ARG A 180 -10.23 -22.33 24.10
C ARG A 180 -10.79 -23.33 23.10
N SER A 181 -10.12 -24.47 23.01
CA SER A 181 -10.54 -25.63 22.21
C SER A 181 -11.87 -26.25 22.67
N ASP A 182 -12.30 -26.00 23.91
CA ASP A 182 -13.60 -26.45 24.45
C ASP A 182 -14.73 -25.42 24.26
N GLY A 183 -14.47 -24.32 23.54
CA GLY A 183 -15.44 -23.27 23.26
C GLY A 183 -15.63 -22.26 24.39
N CYS A 184 -14.88 -22.33 25.48
CA CYS A 184 -14.96 -21.34 26.57
C CYS A 184 -14.01 -20.16 26.31
N VAL A 185 -14.30 -19.01 26.93
CA VAL A 185 -13.41 -17.83 26.90
C VAL A 185 -12.99 -17.46 28.31
N TYR A 186 -11.69 -17.40 28.55
CA TYR A 186 -11.12 -17.07 29.86
C TYR A 186 -10.69 -15.62 29.90
N CYS A 187 -11.10 -14.91 30.94
CA CYS A 187 -10.79 -13.51 31.18
C CYS A 187 -9.72 -13.41 32.27
N PHE A 188 -8.65 -12.66 31.99
CA PHE A 188 -7.52 -12.43 32.86
C PHE A 188 -7.32 -10.92 33.08
N GLN A 189 -6.89 -10.55 34.29
CA GLN A 189 -6.45 -9.22 34.68
C GLN A 189 -4.97 -9.29 35.11
N PRO A 190 -4.00 -9.15 34.18
CA PRO A 190 -2.58 -9.34 34.48
C PRO A 190 -2.04 -8.46 35.60
N GLN A 191 -2.62 -7.29 35.83
CA GLN A 191 -2.21 -6.35 36.88
C GLN A 191 -2.69 -6.73 38.29
N ARG A 192 -3.61 -7.71 38.45
CA ARG A 192 -4.19 -8.08 39.75
C ARG A 192 -3.94 -9.57 40.05
N PRO A 193 -3.18 -9.93 41.10
CA PRO A 193 -3.02 -11.33 41.51
C PRO A 193 -4.36 -11.89 42.03
N PRO A 194 -4.79 -13.13 41.66
CA PRO A 194 -4.05 -14.20 40.99
C PRO A 194 -4.06 -14.15 39.44
N GLY A 195 -4.49 -13.05 38.84
CA GLY A 195 -4.47 -12.80 37.40
C GLY A 195 -5.68 -13.35 36.66
N PHE A 196 -6.27 -14.45 37.12
CA PHE A 196 -7.52 -14.96 36.58
C PHE A 196 -8.72 -14.17 37.11
N HIS A 197 -9.59 -13.73 36.20
CA HIS A 197 -10.80 -12.99 36.54
C HIS A 197 -12.03 -13.89 36.49
N GLN A 198 -12.34 -14.45 35.32
CA GLN A 198 -13.58 -15.20 35.12
C GLN A 198 -13.56 -16.08 33.86
N GLU A 199 -14.38 -17.13 33.86
CA GLU A 199 -14.70 -17.93 32.69
C GLU A 199 -16.06 -17.54 32.11
N LEU A 200 -16.10 -17.25 30.81
CA LEU A 200 -17.32 -17.09 30.02
C LEU A 200 -17.65 -18.43 29.36
N ARG A 201 -18.75 -19.04 29.80
CA ARG A 201 -19.26 -20.33 29.32
C ARG A 201 -20.77 -20.25 29.13
N ASP A 202 -21.31 -21.13 28.28
CA ASP A 202 -22.75 -21.33 28.18
C ASP A 202 -23.32 -21.99 29.45
N ASP A 203 -23.98 -21.19 30.29
CA ASP A 203 -24.83 -21.69 31.38
C ASP A 203 -26.16 -22.20 30.81
N THR A 204 -26.16 -23.42 30.26
CA THR A 204 -27.41 -24.15 30.04
C THR A 204 -27.53 -25.26 31.07
N GLY A 205 -28.38 -25.01 32.06
CA GLY A 205 -28.86 -26.04 32.98
C GLY A 205 -29.33 -27.28 32.22
N LEU A 206 -28.94 -28.46 32.70
CA LEU A 206 -29.28 -29.79 32.17
C LEU A 206 -28.77 -30.15 30.75
N GLY A 207 -27.89 -29.36 30.14
CA GLY A 207 -27.35 -29.58 28.79
C GLY A 207 -25.93 -30.16 28.71
N ARG A 208 -25.51 -31.09 29.58
CA ARG A 208 -24.16 -31.72 29.54
C ARG A 208 -23.89 -32.65 28.32
N LEU A 209 -24.66 -32.54 27.25
CA LEU A 209 -24.67 -33.49 26.12
C LEU A 209 -24.26 -32.90 24.77
N TRP A 210 -23.93 -31.60 24.70
CA TRP A 210 -23.55 -30.94 23.44
C TRP A 210 -22.13 -30.40 23.57
N VAL A 211 -21.24 -30.90 22.70
CA VAL A 211 -19.86 -30.42 22.59
C VAL A 211 -19.91 -29.04 21.93
N VAL A 212 -19.46 -28.00 22.63
CA VAL A 212 -19.33 -26.65 22.06
C VAL A 212 -18.09 -26.64 21.17
N ALA A 213 -18.22 -26.13 19.94
CA ALA A 213 -17.08 -26.01 19.04
C ALA A 213 -16.03 -25.04 19.58
N ALA A 214 -14.75 -25.31 19.24
CA ALA A 214 -13.62 -24.48 19.62
C ALA A 214 -13.83 -23.01 19.23
N VAL A 215 -13.30 -22.10 20.03
CA VAL A 215 -13.27 -20.68 19.67
C VAL A 215 -12.31 -20.50 18.51
N GLN A 216 -12.82 -20.01 17.38
CA GLN A 216 -12.05 -19.77 16.17
C GLN A 216 -11.36 -18.41 16.22
N ASP A 217 -12.09 -17.35 16.60
CA ASP A 217 -11.56 -15.99 16.64
C ASP A 217 -12.32 -15.10 17.63
N LEU A 218 -11.66 -14.03 18.09
CA LEU A 218 -12.12 -13.13 19.14
C LEU A 218 -11.88 -11.67 18.78
N PHE A 219 -12.87 -10.83 19.04
CA PHE A 219 -12.69 -9.38 18.89
C PHE A 219 -13.50 -8.62 19.95
N ILE A 220 -13.01 -7.46 20.35
CA ILE A 220 -13.64 -6.63 21.38
C ILE A 220 -14.19 -5.36 20.73
N SER A 221 -15.41 -5.00 21.09
CA SER A 221 -16.07 -3.76 20.68
C SER A 221 -16.43 -2.93 21.91
N GLU A 222 -16.33 -1.61 21.78
CA GLU A 222 -16.77 -0.67 22.81
C GLU A 222 -17.99 0.10 22.30
N VAL A 223 -19.07 0.10 23.08
CA VAL A 223 -20.32 0.79 22.78
C VAL A 223 -20.78 1.54 24.02
N TYR A 224 -20.88 2.88 23.95
CA TYR A 224 -21.24 3.74 25.09
C TYR A 224 -20.39 3.47 26.36
N GLY A 225 -19.09 3.23 26.19
CA GLY A 225 -18.16 2.92 27.29
C GLY A 225 -18.30 1.52 27.89
N ARG A 226 -19.15 0.64 27.31
CA ARG A 226 -19.23 -0.77 27.68
C ARG A 226 -18.49 -1.64 26.68
N TYR A 227 -17.78 -2.64 27.20
CA TYR A 227 -17.01 -3.57 26.38
C TYR A 227 -17.80 -4.86 26.14
N PHE A 228 -17.86 -5.24 24.87
CA PHE A 228 -18.48 -6.47 24.39
C PHE A 228 -17.41 -7.34 23.74
N ILE A 229 -17.45 -8.64 24.04
CA ILE A 229 -16.59 -9.62 23.38
C ILE A 229 -17.41 -10.41 22.36
N CYS A 230 -17.00 -10.31 21.11
CA CYS A 230 -17.56 -11.05 19.99
C CYS A 230 -16.70 -12.29 19.75
N VAL A 231 -17.33 -13.46 19.75
CA VAL A 231 -16.66 -14.76 19.66
C VAL A 231 -17.22 -15.51 18.47
N LEU A 232 -16.35 -15.86 17.53
CA LEU A 232 -16.65 -16.77 16.44
C LEU A 232 -16.20 -18.16 16.83
N HIS A 233 -17.08 -19.13 16.72
CA HIS A 233 -16.77 -20.55 16.94
C HIS A 233 -16.58 -21.28 15.61
N ALA A 234 -15.84 -22.39 15.65
CA ALA A 234 -15.52 -23.18 14.47
C ALA A 234 -16.76 -23.82 13.78
N ASP A 235 -17.88 -23.93 14.49
CA ASP A 235 -19.19 -24.34 13.94
C ASP A 235 -19.96 -23.19 13.27
N GLY A 236 -19.36 -21.99 13.21
CA GLY A 236 -19.98 -20.78 12.66
C GLY A 236 -21.03 -20.14 13.56
N ALA A 237 -21.05 -20.47 14.86
CA ALA A 237 -21.81 -19.72 15.85
C ALA A 237 -21.08 -18.43 16.21
N LEU A 238 -21.74 -17.29 16.04
CA LEU A 238 -21.31 -15.99 16.58
C LEU A 238 -22.06 -15.73 17.88
N ARG A 239 -21.30 -15.48 18.93
CA ARG A 239 -21.82 -15.17 20.25
C ARG A 239 -21.20 -13.86 20.75
N VAL A 240 -21.98 -13.06 21.47
CA VAL A 240 -21.51 -11.78 22.05
C VAL A 240 -21.85 -11.74 23.53
N TRP A 241 -20.88 -11.38 24.37
CA TRP A 241 -21.06 -11.20 25.81
C TRP A 241 -20.72 -9.77 26.21
N ASP A 242 -21.47 -9.26 27.18
CA ASP A 242 -21.09 -8.05 27.93
C ASP A 242 -20.05 -8.47 28.97
N ILE A 243 -18.87 -7.83 28.93
CA ILE A 243 -17.74 -8.18 29.80
C ILE A 243 -18.06 -7.87 31.27
N PHE A 244 -18.82 -6.81 31.55
CA PHE A 244 -19.09 -6.36 32.92
C PHE A 244 -20.16 -7.20 33.60
N THR A 245 -21.23 -7.55 32.89
CA THR A 245 -22.31 -8.39 33.44
C THR A 245 -22.04 -9.87 33.26
N CYS A 246 -21.05 -10.23 32.43
CA CYS A 246 -20.71 -11.58 32.01
C CYS A 246 -21.91 -12.33 31.41
N SER A 247 -22.91 -11.59 30.92
CA SER A 247 -24.11 -12.15 30.34
C SER A 247 -23.98 -12.18 28.82
N ARG A 248 -24.43 -13.27 28.21
CA ARG A 248 -24.54 -13.36 26.76
C ARG A 248 -25.66 -12.45 26.25
N VAL A 249 -25.34 -11.59 25.31
CA VAL A 249 -26.24 -10.60 24.69
C VAL A 249 -26.72 -11.07 23.32
N LEU A 250 -25.89 -11.83 22.58
CA LEU A 250 -26.24 -12.38 21.27
C LEU A 250 -25.77 -13.84 21.14
N CYS A 251 -26.56 -14.66 20.45
CA CYS A 251 -26.17 -16.00 20.00
C CYS A 251 -26.85 -16.31 18.66
N GLN A 252 -26.08 -16.34 17.58
CA GLN A 252 -26.60 -16.57 16.24
C GLN A 252 -25.70 -17.52 15.45
N SER A 253 -26.31 -18.45 14.72
CA SER A 253 -25.58 -19.33 13.80
C SER A 253 -25.52 -18.63 12.44
N ILE A 254 -24.30 -18.31 11.99
CA ILE A 254 -24.05 -17.59 10.73
C ILE A 254 -23.54 -18.54 9.63
N ALA A 255 -23.04 -19.73 10.00
CA ALA A 255 -22.85 -20.79 9.01
C ALA A 255 -24.18 -21.00 8.27
N ALA A 256 -24.16 -20.84 6.94
CA ALA A 256 -25.30 -21.15 6.11
C ALA A 256 -25.68 -22.61 6.41
N LYS A 257 -26.81 -22.83 7.08
CA LYS A 257 -27.23 -24.14 7.64
C LYS A 257 -27.28 -25.29 6.63
N ASN A 258 -26.98 -25.06 5.34
CA ASN A 258 -27.22 -25.96 4.22
C ASN A 258 -26.05 -26.07 3.20
N VAL A 259 -24.83 -25.58 3.46
CA VAL A 259 -23.71 -25.73 2.50
C VAL A 259 -22.55 -26.48 3.16
N GLU A 260 -22.41 -27.76 2.83
CA GLU A 260 -21.25 -28.56 3.23
C GLU A 260 -19.95 -27.93 2.67
N GLY A 261 -18.91 -27.83 3.50
CA GLY A 261 -17.58 -27.37 3.10
C GLY A 261 -17.31 -25.86 3.18
N VAL A 262 -18.20 -25.07 3.78
CA VAL A 262 -17.95 -23.65 4.09
C VAL A 262 -17.46 -23.51 5.53
N MET A 263 -16.26 -22.96 5.71
CA MET A 263 -15.66 -22.70 7.03
C MET A 263 -15.58 -21.20 7.31
N CYS A 264 -15.88 -20.78 8.55
CA CYS A 264 -15.64 -19.41 9.02
C CYS A 264 -14.24 -19.35 9.64
N LEU A 265 -13.39 -18.42 9.18
CA LEU A 265 -11.97 -18.41 9.56
C LEU A 265 -11.58 -17.27 10.50
N ARG A 266 -12.07 -16.05 10.22
CA ARG A 266 -11.66 -14.83 10.91
C ARG A 266 -12.80 -13.81 10.96
N LEU A 267 -12.78 -12.96 11.97
CA LEU A 267 -13.76 -11.89 12.18
C LEU A 267 -13.08 -10.53 12.35
N TRP A 268 -13.69 -9.47 11.82
CA TRP A 268 -13.26 -8.09 12.03
C TRP A 268 -14.46 -7.22 12.39
N LEU A 269 -14.27 -6.30 13.34
CA LEU A 269 -15.28 -5.33 13.72
C LEU A 269 -14.80 -3.91 13.43
N GLY A 270 -15.68 -3.07 12.90
CA GLY A 270 -15.48 -1.63 12.85
C GLY A 270 -15.93 -0.93 14.12
N LYS A 271 -15.81 0.40 14.12
CA LYS A 271 -16.32 1.23 15.22
C LYS A 271 -17.84 1.29 15.18
N ALA A 272 -18.46 1.42 16.36
CA ALA A 272 -19.89 1.65 16.46
C ALA A 272 -20.27 2.99 15.83
N ASP A 273 -21.18 2.96 14.86
CA ASP A 273 -21.82 4.16 14.34
C ASP A 273 -23.04 4.48 15.22
N TYR A 274 -22.89 5.53 16.02
CA TYR A 274 -23.93 5.98 16.95
C TYR A 274 -25.11 6.66 16.23
N ASP A 275 -24.92 7.13 15.00
CA ASP A 275 -25.99 7.76 14.23
C ASP A 275 -26.92 6.71 13.60
N SER A 276 -26.34 5.64 13.04
CA SER A 276 -27.13 4.52 12.48
C SER A 276 -27.49 3.45 13.50
N GLY A 277 -26.79 3.37 14.64
CA GLY A 277 -26.95 2.29 15.62
C GLY A 277 -26.38 0.95 15.13
N ILE A 278 -25.39 0.97 14.24
CA ILE A 278 -24.82 -0.24 13.61
C ILE A 278 -23.31 -0.34 13.89
N ILE A 279 -22.86 -1.53 14.21
CA ILE A 279 -21.44 -1.91 14.21
C ILE A 279 -21.21 -2.77 12.96
N PRO A 280 -20.37 -2.37 12.00
CA PRO A 280 -20.06 -3.21 10.86
C PRO A 280 -19.18 -4.39 11.28
N LEU A 281 -19.56 -5.58 10.85
CA LEU A 281 -18.88 -6.85 11.13
C LEU A 281 -18.52 -7.52 9.80
N ALA A 282 -17.27 -7.92 9.61
CA ALA A 282 -16.85 -8.75 8.48
C ALA A 282 -16.47 -10.15 8.94
N LEU A 283 -16.86 -11.16 8.17
CA LEU A 283 -16.50 -12.56 8.38
C LEU A 283 -15.85 -13.13 7.12
N LEU A 284 -14.72 -13.81 7.29
CA LEU A 284 -14.05 -14.55 6.23
C LEU A 284 -14.60 -15.97 6.14
N TYR A 285 -15.15 -16.30 4.98
CA TYR A 285 -15.59 -17.63 4.61
C TYR A 285 -14.63 -18.25 3.62
N ARG A 286 -14.33 -19.54 3.80
CA ARG A 286 -13.60 -20.36 2.83
C ARG A 286 -14.48 -21.49 2.36
N ASN A 287 -14.70 -21.58 1.04
CA ASN A 287 -15.40 -22.71 0.43
C ASN A 287 -14.38 -23.73 -0.10
N THR A 288 -14.33 -24.91 0.51
CA THR A 288 -13.39 -25.98 0.12
C THR A 288 -13.97 -26.97 -0.89
N MET A 289 -15.23 -26.82 -1.32
CA MET A 289 -15.90 -27.77 -2.22
C MET A 289 -15.85 -27.36 -3.70
N ASP A 290 -15.55 -26.09 -4.00
CA ASP A 290 -15.32 -25.66 -5.37
C ASP A 290 -13.91 -26.05 -5.84
N VAL A 291 -13.79 -26.38 -7.14
CA VAL A 291 -12.51 -26.74 -7.79
C VAL A 291 -11.46 -25.62 -7.65
N ASN A 292 -11.92 -24.40 -7.46
CA ASN A 292 -11.13 -23.26 -7.01
C ASN A 292 -11.58 -22.92 -5.59
N VAL A 293 -10.68 -23.00 -4.60
CA VAL A 293 -10.95 -22.48 -3.26
C VAL A 293 -11.14 -20.96 -3.39
N VAL A 294 -12.35 -20.48 -3.17
CA VAL A 294 -12.67 -19.05 -3.18
C VAL A 294 -12.94 -18.61 -1.75
N ASP A 295 -12.13 -17.67 -1.29
CA ASP A 295 -12.36 -16.98 -0.04
C ASP A 295 -13.31 -15.79 -0.28
N VAL A 296 -14.29 -15.62 0.60
CA VAL A 296 -15.31 -14.56 0.50
C VAL A 296 -15.43 -13.85 1.83
N ILE A 297 -15.38 -12.51 1.82
CA ILE A 297 -15.70 -11.70 2.98
C ILE A 297 -17.17 -11.33 2.91
N THR A 298 -17.96 -11.70 3.91
CA THR A 298 -19.34 -11.21 4.06
C THR A 298 -19.40 -10.17 5.15
N VAL A 299 -19.98 -9.02 4.83
CA VAL A 299 -20.20 -7.90 5.75
C VAL A 299 -21.62 -7.96 6.30
N TYR A 300 -21.75 -7.81 7.61
CA TYR A 300 -22.98 -7.80 8.39
C TYR A 300 -23.11 -6.48 9.15
N GLY A 301 -24.35 -6.06 9.42
CA GLY A 301 -24.66 -5.00 10.36
C GLY A 301 -25.05 -5.59 11.71
N LEU A 302 -24.29 -5.29 12.76
CA LEU A 302 -24.67 -5.61 14.13
C LEU A 302 -25.39 -4.38 14.73
N HIS A 303 -26.71 -4.43 14.76
CA HIS A 303 -27.53 -3.36 15.32
C HIS A 303 -27.44 -3.36 16.83
N PHE A 304 -27.30 -2.18 17.41
CA PHE A 304 -27.38 -1.95 18.84
C PHE A 304 -28.44 -0.90 19.15
N SER A 305 -29.18 -1.12 20.23
CA SER A 305 -30.17 -0.17 20.72
C SER A 305 -29.99 0.07 22.21
N SER A 306 -30.11 1.33 22.63
CA SER A 306 -30.03 1.73 24.04
C SER A 306 -31.44 1.69 24.68
N GLY A 307 -31.81 0.55 25.27
CA GLY A 307 -32.99 0.41 26.12
C GLY A 307 -32.62 0.39 27.61
N GLU A 308 -33.29 -0.46 28.41
CA GLU A 308 -32.86 -0.79 29.80
C GLU A 308 -31.50 -1.52 29.85
N GLY A 309 -30.98 -1.94 28.70
CA GLY A 309 -29.65 -2.46 28.44
C GLY A 309 -29.30 -2.33 26.95
N ILE A 310 -28.07 -2.70 26.56
CA ILE A 310 -27.67 -2.74 25.15
C ILE A 310 -28.15 -4.07 24.57
N ALA A 311 -29.15 -4.03 23.69
CA ALA A 311 -29.59 -5.19 22.94
C ALA A 311 -28.89 -5.22 21.58
N LEU A 312 -28.41 -6.40 21.18
CA LEU A 312 -27.70 -6.61 19.92
C LEU A 312 -28.49 -7.54 19.00
N SER A 313 -28.51 -7.25 17.70
CA SER A 313 -29.09 -8.13 16.67
C SER A 313 -28.32 -8.04 15.36
N LEU A 314 -28.16 -9.17 14.66
CA LEU A 314 -27.40 -9.25 13.41
C LEU A 314 -28.31 -9.23 12.18
N ASP A 315 -27.93 -8.45 11.16
CA ASP A 315 -28.59 -8.43 9.85
C ASP A 315 -28.33 -9.70 9.02
N SER A 316 -29.11 -9.88 7.94
CA SER A 316 -29.02 -11.04 7.03
C SER A 316 -27.84 -11.01 6.05
N GLY A 317 -26.75 -10.30 6.36
CA GLY A 317 -25.62 -10.05 5.46
C GLY A 317 -25.92 -8.91 4.49
N LEU A 318 -25.12 -7.85 4.57
CA LEU A 318 -25.25 -6.62 3.76
C LEU A 318 -24.54 -6.75 2.41
N GLN A 319 -23.39 -7.43 2.37
CA GLN A 319 -22.51 -7.44 1.21
C GLN A 319 -21.59 -8.68 1.21
N ASN A 320 -21.30 -9.22 0.02
CA ASN A 320 -20.26 -10.23 -0.20
C ASN A 320 -19.15 -9.66 -1.08
N ILE A 321 -17.89 -9.87 -0.69
CA ILE A 321 -16.68 -9.45 -1.40
C ILE A 321 -15.89 -10.72 -1.73
N SER A 322 -15.80 -11.06 -3.01
CA SER A 322 -15.02 -12.19 -3.49
C SER A 322 -13.53 -11.84 -3.49
N LEU A 323 -12.70 -12.68 -2.86
CA LEU A 323 -11.25 -12.57 -2.90
C LEU A 323 -10.72 -13.43 -4.05
N GLU A 324 -10.71 -12.86 -5.25
CA GLU A 324 -10.06 -13.50 -6.40
C GLU A 324 -8.57 -13.13 -6.42
N GLY A 325 -7.71 -14.15 -6.34
CA GLY A 325 -6.25 -14.02 -6.46
C GLY A 325 -5.55 -13.34 -5.28
N GLY A 326 -4.39 -13.86 -4.91
CA GLY A 326 -3.57 -13.33 -3.81
C GLY A 326 -4.08 -13.72 -2.41
N GLU A 327 -3.18 -13.70 -1.43
CA GLU A 327 -3.51 -13.93 -0.02
C GLU A 327 -3.99 -12.63 0.64
N LEU A 328 -4.95 -12.76 1.56
CA LEU A 328 -5.48 -11.63 2.32
C LEU A 328 -4.53 -11.25 3.46
N CYS A 329 -3.99 -10.03 3.42
CA CYS A 329 -3.09 -9.53 4.46
C CYS A 329 -3.87 -8.91 5.63
N ASP A 330 -4.77 -7.96 5.34
CA ASP A 330 -5.51 -7.24 6.39
C ASP A 330 -6.88 -6.73 5.91
N VAL A 331 -7.80 -6.53 6.86
CA VAL A 331 -9.12 -5.93 6.64
C VAL A 331 -9.38 -4.89 7.72
N ARG A 332 -9.72 -3.67 7.31
CA ARG A 332 -10.06 -2.58 8.24
C ARG A 332 -11.32 -1.84 7.81
N PHE A 333 -11.97 -1.21 8.78
CA PHE A 333 -13.15 -0.39 8.58
C PHE A 333 -12.83 1.09 8.79
N THR A 334 -13.38 1.93 7.92
CA THR A 334 -13.65 3.35 8.20
C THR A 334 -15.14 3.56 8.44
N SER A 335 -15.55 4.81 8.67
CA SER A 335 -16.96 5.18 8.90
C SER A 335 -17.91 4.66 7.81
N ASP A 336 -17.50 4.72 6.54
CA ASP A 336 -18.36 4.43 5.39
C ASP A 336 -17.87 3.27 4.50
N LYS A 337 -16.69 2.72 4.76
CA LYS A 337 -16.04 1.74 3.89
C LYS A 337 -15.39 0.58 4.64
N ILE A 338 -15.28 -0.54 3.93
CA ILE A 338 -14.40 -1.66 4.25
C ILE A 338 -13.22 -1.63 3.28
N TRP A 339 -12.03 -1.83 3.84
CA TRP A 339 -10.75 -1.86 3.13
C TRP A 339 -10.18 -3.26 3.20
N THR A 340 -9.78 -3.78 2.05
CA THR A 340 -9.23 -5.13 1.90
C THR A 340 -7.84 -5.02 1.27
N LEU A 341 -6.83 -5.44 2.03
CA LEU A 341 -5.42 -5.44 1.62
C LEU A 341 -5.01 -6.87 1.24
N LYS A 342 -4.51 -7.01 0.01
CA LYS A 342 -3.80 -8.18 -0.50
C LYS A 342 -2.34 -7.82 -0.77
N ALA A 343 -1.51 -8.81 -1.07
CA ALA A 343 -0.08 -8.61 -1.34
C ALA A 343 0.20 -7.61 -2.48
N ASP A 344 -0.65 -7.56 -3.52
CA ASP A 344 -0.47 -6.73 -4.71
C ASP A 344 -1.61 -5.73 -4.95
N GLU A 345 -2.59 -5.66 -4.06
CA GLU A 345 -3.80 -4.87 -4.29
C GLU A 345 -4.40 -4.31 -2.99
N LEU A 346 -4.80 -3.04 -3.01
CA LEU A 346 -5.71 -2.46 -2.02
C LEU A 346 -7.04 -2.11 -2.68
N THR A 347 -8.13 -2.60 -2.10
CA THR A 347 -9.50 -2.25 -2.55
C THR A 347 -10.33 -1.68 -1.41
N SER A 348 -11.24 -0.77 -1.76
CA SER A 348 -12.27 -0.27 -0.84
C SER A 348 -13.67 -0.49 -1.39
N HIS A 349 -14.60 -0.86 -0.51
CA HIS A 349 -16.01 -1.00 -0.82
C HIS A 349 -16.85 -0.17 0.16
N MET A 350 -17.93 0.45 -0.33
CA MET A 350 -18.86 1.22 0.51
C MET A 350 -19.75 0.29 1.32
N LEU A 351 -19.86 0.48 2.65
CA LEU A 351 -20.62 -0.41 3.54
C LEU A 351 -22.14 -0.39 3.32
N TYR A 352 -22.71 0.73 2.87
CA TYR A 352 -24.16 0.97 2.89
C TYR A 352 -24.81 1.18 1.51
N HIS A 353 -24.13 0.81 0.42
CA HIS A 353 -24.70 1.01 -0.92
C HIS A 353 -25.59 -0.17 -1.34
N LYS A 354 -26.92 0.05 -1.39
CA LYS A 354 -27.93 -0.93 -1.84
C LYS A 354 -28.00 -1.15 -3.37
N SER A 355 -27.06 -0.62 -4.17
CA SER A 355 -27.13 -0.75 -5.62
C SER A 355 -26.61 -2.12 -6.08
N SER A 356 -27.28 -2.70 -7.07
CA SER A 356 -26.96 -4.02 -7.64
C SER A 356 -25.60 -4.10 -8.38
N THR A 357 -24.96 -2.95 -8.60
CA THR A 357 -23.61 -2.83 -9.16
C THR A 357 -22.77 -2.09 -8.15
N MET A 358 -22.04 -2.84 -7.31
CA MET A 358 -21.06 -2.25 -6.40
C MET A 358 -19.76 -2.09 -7.14
N GLU A 359 -19.31 -0.85 -7.30
CA GLU A 359 -18.00 -0.55 -7.86
C GLU A 359 -16.96 -0.59 -6.74
N ALA A 360 -16.14 -1.64 -6.74
CA ALA A 360 -14.91 -1.66 -5.95
C ALA A 360 -13.99 -0.55 -6.46
N ARG A 361 -13.39 0.20 -5.53
CA ARG A 361 -12.34 1.17 -5.86
C ARG A 361 -10.99 0.54 -5.56
N SER A 362 -10.14 0.39 -6.58
CA SER A 362 -8.76 -0.03 -6.43
C SER A 362 -7.85 1.17 -6.13
N TYR A 363 -6.77 0.92 -5.42
CA TYR A 363 -5.72 1.90 -5.14
C TYR A 363 -4.39 1.33 -5.63
N THR A 364 -3.61 2.18 -6.29
CA THR A 364 -2.32 1.80 -6.86
C THR A 364 -1.27 1.76 -5.76
N LEU A 365 -0.63 0.60 -5.62
CA LEU A 365 0.50 0.41 -4.70
C LEU A 365 1.82 0.88 -5.35
N GLN A 366 2.84 1.11 -4.53
CA GLN A 366 4.15 1.61 -4.98
C GLN A 366 4.88 0.71 -5.97
N GLU A 367 4.65 -0.61 -5.95
CA GLU A 367 5.26 -1.58 -6.86
C GLU A 367 4.98 -1.21 -8.33
N GLU A 368 3.72 -0.87 -8.63
CA GLU A 368 3.30 -0.48 -9.98
C GLU A 368 3.94 0.85 -10.37
N TYR A 369 3.96 1.83 -9.46
CA TYR A 369 4.60 3.13 -9.68
C TYR A 369 6.10 2.98 -9.94
N ILE A 370 6.83 2.23 -9.10
CA ILE A 370 8.28 2.01 -9.25
C ILE A 370 8.58 1.26 -10.55
N SER A 371 7.80 0.22 -10.87
CA SER A 371 7.91 -0.52 -12.13
C SER A 371 7.75 0.38 -13.35
N GLU A 372 6.78 1.30 -13.32
CA GLU A 372 6.57 2.28 -14.39
C GLU A 372 7.73 3.28 -14.48
N GLN A 373 8.19 3.80 -13.34
CA GLN A 373 9.29 4.77 -13.33
C GLN A 373 10.63 4.17 -13.76
N LEU A 374 10.83 2.86 -13.60
CA LEU A 374 12.04 2.14 -14.01
C LEU A 374 11.93 1.46 -15.39
N PHE A 375 10.89 1.75 -16.16
CA PHE A 375 10.65 1.18 -17.49
C PHE A 375 10.48 -0.35 -17.53
N LEU A 376 9.94 -0.93 -16.46
CA LEU A 376 9.68 -2.37 -16.34
C LEU A 376 8.22 -2.73 -16.62
N SER A 377 7.31 -1.75 -16.57
CA SER A 377 5.90 -1.96 -16.84
C SER A 377 5.59 -2.07 -18.34
N ALA A 378 4.48 -2.73 -18.69
CA ALA A 378 4.00 -2.80 -20.06
C ALA A 378 3.61 -1.41 -20.65
N ARG A 379 3.31 -0.42 -19.80
CA ARG A 379 2.99 0.97 -20.21
C ARG A 379 4.25 1.81 -20.48
N SER A 380 5.36 1.41 -19.88
CA SER A 380 6.65 2.10 -19.94
C SER A 380 7.70 1.12 -20.44
N SER A 381 7.59 0.66 -21.69
CA SER A 381 8.49 -0.40 -22.12
C SER A 381 9.91 0.13 -22.24
N SER A 382 10.84 -0.63 -21.67
CA SER A 382 12.28 -0.43 -21.82
C SER A 382 12.65 -0.30 -23.33
N HIS A 383 11.98 -1.07 -24.17
CA HIS A 383 12.18 -1.08 -25.61
C HIS A 383 11.92 0.27 -26.30
N ASP A 384 10.90 1.02 -25.89
CA ASP A 384 10.56 2.32 -26.48
C ASP A 384 11.64 3.36 -26.17
N LEU A 385 12.24 3.31 -24.98
CA LEU A 385 13.35 4.18 -24.59
C LEU A 385 14.58 3.93 -25.48
N LEU A 386 14.87 2.65 -25.78
CA LEU A 386 15.99 2.27 -26.65
C LEU A 386 15.78 2.78 -28.09
N LEU A 387 14.62 2.50 -28.70
CA LEU A 387 14.32 2.88 -30.09
C LEU A 387 14.31 4.39 -30.28
N THR A 388 13.72 5.10 -29.32
CA THR A 388 13.68 6.57 -29.32
C THR A 388 15.09 7.14 -29.21
N SER A 389 15.93 6.62 -28.31
CA SER A 389 17.29 7.12 -28.12
C SER A 389 18.11 6.99 -29.40
N HIS A 390 18.02 5.85 -30.07
CA HIS A 390 18.70 5.62 -31.34
C HIS A 390 18.25 6.54 -32.47
N SER A 391 16.99 6.96 -32.46
CA SER A 391 16.44 7.87 -33.48
C SER A 391 16.76 9.33 -33.16
N LEU A 392 16.92 9.66 -31.88
CA LEU A 392 17.29 11.01 -31.44
C LEU A 392 18.76 11.32 -31.70
N PHE A 393 19.69 10.37 -31.60
CA PHE A 393 21.13 10.63 -31.75
C PHE A 393 21.70 10.08 -33.06
N SER A 394 22.37 10.94 -33.84
CA SER A 394 22.73 10.62 -35.22
C SER A 394 24.02 9.79 -35.41
N SER A 395 24.88 9.57 -34.39
CA SER A 395 25.97 8.56 -34.46
C SER A 395 26.88 8.41 -33.22
N ALA A 396 26.82 9.27 -32.20
CA ALA A 396 27.77 9.20 -31.08
C ALA A 396 27.35 8.16 -30.02
N LYS A 397 27.91 6.95 -30.10
CA LYS A 397 27.65 5.84 -29.19
C LYS A 397 27.82 6.21 -27.70
N ASP A 398 28.90 6.91 -27.36
CA ASP A 398 29.20 7.30 -25.98
C ASP A 398 28.19 8.33 -25.44
N GLN A 399 27.64 9.18 -26.31
CA GLN A 399 26.59 10.14 -25.96
C GLN A 399 25.28 9.42 -25.61
N ILE A 400 24.92 8.38 -26.37
CA ILE A 400 23.71 7.57 -26.12
C ILE A 400 23.85 6.81 -24.80
N MET A 401 25.00 6.16 -24.56
CA MET A 401 25.23 5.37 -23.35
C MET A 401 25.19 6.24 -22.08
N GLY A 402 25.86 7.40 -22.11
CA GLY A 402 25.86 8.35 -21.00
C GLY A 402 24.47 8.94 -20.72
N PHE A 403 23.71 9.26 -21.78
CA PHE A 403 22.36 9.80 -21.66
C PHE A 403 21.36 8.78 -21.11
N ILE A 404 21.38 7.54 -21.58
CA ILE A 404 20.50 6.48 -21.06
C ILE A 404 20.83 6.22 -19.58
N SER A 405 22.11 6.10 -19.24
CA SER A 405 22.52 5.85 -17.85
C SER A 405 22.16 7.01 -16.93
N SER A 406 22.20 8.26 -17.41
CA SER A 406 21.79 9.41 -16.59
C SER A 406 20.29 9.41 -16.30
N ILE A 407 19.44 8.99 -17.26
CA ILE A 407 18.00 8.81 -17.06
C ILE A 407 17.72 7.76 -15.99
N PHE A 408 18.31 6.56 -16.10
CA PHE A 408 18.07 5.47 -15.14
C PHE A 408 18.57 5.84 -13.74
N VAL A 409 19.80 6.36 -13.61
CA VAL A 409 20.34 6.77 -12.30
C VAL A 409 19.46 7.85 -11.67
N ARG A 410 19.01 8.84 -12.45
CA ARG A 410 18.15 9.89 -11.90
C ARG A 410 16.85 9.31 -11.36
N ARG A 411 16.18 8.46 -12.14
CA ARG A 411 14.91 7.82 -11.74
C ARG A 411 15.09 6.90 -10.53
N LEU A 412 16.13 6.06 -10.52
CA LEU A 412 16.45 5.17 -9.40
C LEU A 412 16.69 5.93 -8.09
N LEU A 413 17.34 7.10 -8.17
CA LEU A 413 17.66 7.94 -7.01
C LEU A 413 16.59 9.00 -6.72
N CYS A 414 15.47 9.00 -7.45
CA CYS A 414 14.37 9.91 -7.15
C CYS A 414 13.74 9.56 -5.78
N PRO A 415 13.34 10.57 -5.00
CA PRO A 415 12.54 10.35 -3.80
C PRO A 415 11.27 9.54 -4.13
N GLY A 416 10.93 8.59 -3.27
CA GLY A 416 9.78 7.69 -3.48
C GLY A 416 10.11 6.42 -4.27
N ILE A 417 11.22 6.39 -5.02
CA ILE A 417 11.75 5.18 -5.68
C ILE A 417 12.94 4.63 -4.91
N TYR A 418 13.86 5.51 -4.50
CA TYR A 418 15.06 5.14 -3.78
C TYR A 418 14.74 4.42 -2.46
N HIS A 419 15.26 3.21 -2.31
CA HIS A 419 15.20 2.41 -1.10
C HIS A 419 16.58 1.86 -0.76
N ASN A 420 17.08 2.20 0.43
CA ASN A 420 18.47 1.93 0.81
C ASN A 420 18.80 0.43 0.81
N VAL A 421 17.93 -0.38 1.44
CA VAL A 421 18.12 -1.84 1.55
C VAL A 421 18.10 -2.51 0.17
N ALA A 422 17.07 -2.23 -0.65
CA ALA A 422 16.94 -2.78 -1.99
C ALA A 422 18.17 -2.45 -2.85
N LEU A 423 18.59 -1.17 -2.89
CA LEU A 423 19.75 -0.77 -3.69
C LEU A 423 21.04 -1.44 -3.22
N ARG A 424 21.25 -1.53 -1.89
CA ARG A 424 22.43 -2.20 -1.33
C ARG A 424 22.46 -3.69 -1.68
N LEU A 425 21.31 -4.36 -1.66
CA LEU A 425 21.20 -5.77 -2.05
C LEU A 425 21.46 -5.96 -3.55
N THR A 426 20.90 -5.10 -4.41
CA THR A 426 21.20 -5.12 -5.84
C THR A 426 22.70 -4.93 -6.09
N LEU A 427 23.32 -3.92 -5.48
CA LEU A 427 24.75 -3.67 -5.64
C LEU A 427 25.62 -4.83 -5.12
N ARG A 428 25.16 -5.53 -4.08
CA ARG A 428 25.82 -6.73 -3.57
C ARG A 428 25.82 -7.86 -4.59
N ASP A 429 24.76 -8.02 -5.38
CA ASP A 429 24.70 -9.01 -6.46
C ASP A 429 25.72 -8.69 -7.57
N HIS A 430 26.06 -7.42 -7.72
CA HIS A 430 27.14 -6.89 -8.58
C HIS A 430 28.51 -6.82 -7.87
N ASN A 431 28.74 -7.67 -6.86
CA ASN A 431 30.00 -7.79 -6.11
C ASN A 431 30.45 -6.53 -5.34
N LYS A 432 29.58 -5.54 -5.10
CA LYS A 432 29.87 -4.40 -4.21
C LYS A 432 29.39 -4.70 -2.80
N HIS A 433 30.31 -5.14 -1.94
CA HIS A 433 30.02 -5.48 -0.56
C HIS A 433 30.26 -4.29 0.37
N TRP A 434 29.20 -3.53 0.64
CA TRP A 434 29.22 -2.46 1.65
C TRP A 434 28.43 -2.86 2.89
N THR A 435 28.97 -2.49 4.05
CA THR A 435 28.24 -2.51 5.32
C THR A 435 27.18 -1.41 5.34
N ASP A 436 26.18 -1.52 6.22
CA ASP A 436 25.14 -0.49 6.35
C ASP A 436 25.74 0.89 6.69
N SER A 437 26.78 0.93 7.52
CA SER A 437 27.47 2.18 7.88
C SER A 437 28.25 2.80 6.73
N GLU A 438 28.93 1.98 5.93
CA GLU A 438 29.67 2.47 4.76
C GLU A 438 28.70 3.02 3.73
N PHE A 439 27.62 2.29 3.44
CA PHE A 439 26.63 2.70 2.46
C PHE A 439 25.91 3.98 2.87
N GLN A 440 25.56 4.14 4.15
CA GLN A 440 24.95 5.37 4.68
C GLN A 440 25.89 6.58 4.70
N SER A 441 27.20 6.35 4.67
CA SER A 441 28.17 7.45 4.65
C SER A 441 28.33 8.08 3.26
N LEU A 442 27.88 7.39 2.20
CA LEU A 442 27.94 7.89 0.83
C LEU A 442 26.93 9.01 0.61
N SER A 443 27.41 10.11 0.04
CA SER A 443 26.55 11.14 -0.53
C SER A 443 25.84 10.63 -1.80
N LEU A 444 24.76 11.31 -2.20
CA LEU A 444 24.02 10.97 -3.41
C LEU A 444 24.89 11.07 -4.68
N ASP A 445 25.83 12.02 -4.73
CA ASP A 445 26.77 12.18 -5.85
C ASP A 445 27.83 11.06 -5.89
N GLU A 446 28.33 10.62 -4.73
CA GLU A 446 29.23 9.46 -4.64
C GLU A 446 28.52 8.18 -5.07
N LEU A 447 27.29 7.96 -4.59
CA LEU A 447 26.48 6.82 -4.97
C LEU A 447 26.20 6.79 -6.48
N LYS A 448 25.83 7.94 -7.06
CA LYS A 448 25.67 8.10 -8.51
C LYS A 448 26.95 7.74 -9.26
N SER A 449 28.09 8.21 -8.77
CA SER A 449 29.39 7.94 -9.40
C SER A 449 29.74 6.46 -9.35
N GLU A 450 29.51 5.79 -8.22
CA GLU A 450 29.77 4.35 -8.07
C GLU A 450 28.87 3.49 -8.97
N ILE A 451 27.58 3.83 -9.11
CA ILE A 451 26.67 3.11 -10.00
C ILE A 451 27.12 3.28 -11.46
N LEU A 452 27.53 4.48 -11.87
CA LEU A 452 28.04 4.70 -13.22
C LEU A 452 29.36 3.95 -13.47
N LEU A 453 30.25 3.88 -12.49
CA LEU A 453 31.48 3.08 -12.58
C LEU A 453 31.19 1.59 -12.74
N LEU A 454 30.13 1.06 -12.10
CA LEU A 454 29.72 -0.33 -12.30
C LEU A 454 29.27 -0.60 -13.73
N VAL A 455 28.46 0.29 -14.30
CA VAL A 455 28.05 0.20 -15.71
C VAL A 455 29.29 0.14 -16.61
N GLU A 456 30.28 1.02 -16.38
CA GLU A 456 31.52 1.06 -17.16
C GLU A 456 32.36 -0.22 -17.01
N GLN A 457 32.34 -0.87 -15.85
CA GLN A 457 33.14 -2.06 -15.56
C GLN A 457 32.50 -3.36 -16.08
N GLU A 458 31.18 -3.50 -15.94
CA GLU A 458 30.47 -4.73 -16.26
C GLU A 458 29.98 -4.78 -17.71
N VAL A 459 29.71 -3.61 -18.31
CA VAL A 459 29.33 -3.57 -19.72
C VAL A 459 30.58 -3.67 -20.57
N THR A 460 31.01 -4.91 -20.81
CA THR A 460 32.11 -5.24 -21.73
C THR A 460 31.73 -5.04 -23.21
N GLY A 461 30.45 -4.77 -23.49
CA GLY A 461 29.89 -4.62 -24.81
C GLY A 461 30.07 -3.20 -25.36
N GLU A 462 30.60 -3.11 -26.57
CA GLU A 462 30.72 -1.86 -27.31
C GLU A 462 29.37 -1.39 -27.91
N THR A 463 28.21 -1.71 -27.33
CA THR A 463 26.90 -1.33 -27.90
C THR A 463 25.97 -0.73 -26.86
N SER A 464 25.17 0.26 -27.25
CA SER A 464 24.13 0.88 -26.40
C SER A 464 23.09 -0.12 -25.90
N ILE A 465 22.89 -1.23 -26.61
CA ILE A 465 21.97 -2.33 -26.26
C ILE A 465 22.47 -3.09 -25.03
N SER A 466 23.79 -3.30 -24.93
CA SER A 466 24.37 -3.99 -23.78
C SER A 466 24.22 -3.16 -22.50
N VAL A 467 24.39 -1.84 -22.58
CA VAL A 467 24.07 -0.91 -21.47
C VAL A 467 22.58 -0.98 -21.12
N PHE A 468 21.73 -1.06 -22.13
CA PHE A 468 20.29 -1.10 -21.95
C PHE A 468 19.83 -2.36 -21.21
N HIS A 469 20.25 -3.55 -21.67
CA HIS A 469 19.93 -4.81 -21.00
C HIS A 469 20.55 -4.90 -19.61
N TRP A 470 21.73 -4.29 -19.41
CA TRP A 470 22.31 -4.18 -18.08
C TRP A 470 21.39 -3.39 -17.15
N TRP A 471 20.87 -2.22 -17.57
CA TRP A 471 19.92 -1.43 -16.79
C TRP A 471 18.59 -2.14 -16.54
N GLU A 472 18.05 -2.82 -17.55
CA GLU A 472 16.82 -3.61 -17.43
C GLU A 472 16.96 -4.72 -16.38
N ASN A 473 18.07 -5.46 -16.42
CA ASN A 473 18.38 -6.48 -15.42
C ASN A 473 18.59 -5.88 -14.03
N PHE A 474 19.39 -4.81 -13.94
CA PHE A 474 19.66 -4.11 -12.68
C PHE A 474 18.37 -3.61 -12.03
N CYS A 475 17.49 -2.96 -12.80
CA CYS A 475 16.22 -2.44 -12.31
C CYS A 475 15.24 -3.55 -11.94
N SER A 476 15.23 -4.66 -12.68
CA SER A 476 14.40 -5.83 -12.34
C SER A 476 14.85 -6.45 -11.01
N CYS A 477 16.14 -6.70 -10.84
CA CYS A 477 16.70 -7.18 -9.57
C CYS A 477 16.46 -6.19 -8.43
N TYR A 478 16.55 -4.88 -8.69
CA TYR A 478 16.20 -3.86 -7.72
C TYR A 478 14.73 -3.93 -7.29
N LEU A 479 13.80 -4.04 -8.23
CA LEU A 479 12.38 -4.15 -7.93
C LEU A 479 12.09 -5.44 -7.15
N ASP A 480 12.70 -6.56 -7.51
CA ASP A 480 12.55 -7.82 -6.78
C ASP A 480 13.03 -7.69 -5.32
N HIS A 481 14.21 -7.11 -5.10
CA HIS A 481 14.71 -6.82 -3.76
C HIS A 481 13.83 -5.83 -3.01
N TRP A 482 13.29 -4.83 -3.69
CA TRP A 482 12.36 -3.86 -3.11
C TRP A 482 11.08 -4.55 -2.63
N CYS A 483 10.44 -5.34 -3.49
CA CYS A 483 9.21 -6.07 -3.16
C CYS A 483 9.42 -7.02 -1.97
N ASN A 484 10.45 -7.87 -2.04
CA ASN A 484 10.72 -8.87 -1.01
C ASN A 484 11.07 -8.26 0.36
N ASN A 485 11.67 -7.07 0.39
CA ASN A 485 12.06 -6.42 1.66
C ASN A 485 11.03 -5.39 2.14
N ASN A 486 10.03 -5.06 1.33
CA ASN A 486 9.06 -4.01 1.67
C ASN A 486 7.62 -4.46 1.47
N GLU A 487 7.34 -5.74 1.72
CA GLU A 487 6.02 -6.33 1.60
C GLU A 487 4.98 -5.61 2.49
N PRO A 488 3.72 -5.49 2.03
CA PRO A 488 2.63 -4.91 2.81
C PRO A 488 2.21 -5.83 3.96
N CYS A 489 2.04 -5.26 5.16
CA CYS A 489 1.72 -6.04 6.36
C CYS A 489 0.33 -5.75 6.92
N THR A 490 0.00 -4.48 7.16
CA THR A 490 -1.28 -4.08 7.79
C THR A 490 -1.65 -2.66 7.39
N LEU A 491 -2.94 -2.34 7.47
CA LEU A 491 -3.44 -0.99 7.25
C LEU A 491 -3.36 -0.16 8.55
N LEU A 492 -2.97 1.10 8.41
CA LEU A 492 -3.07 2.12 9.44
C LEU A 492 -4.31 2.96 9.18
N VAL A 493 -5.25 3.00 10.13
CA VAL A 493 -6.49 3.77 9.98
C VAL A 493 -6.56 4.85 11.06
N GLN A 494 -6.57 6.11 10.64
CA GLN A 494 -6.73 7.27 11.50
C GLN A 494 -7.88 8.13 10.98
N SER A 495 -9.05 7.98 11.60
CA SER A 495 -10.31 8.59 11.14
C SER A 495 -10.62 8.23 9.68
N ASP A 496 -10.44 9.15 8.73
CA ASP A 496 -10.66 8.94 7.30
C ASP A 496 -9.34 8.79 6.50
N VAL A 497 -8.20 8.85 7.17
CA VAL A 497 -6.88 8.66 6.56
C VAL A 497 -6.52 7.18 6.61
N ILE A 498 -6.18 6.63 5.44
CA ILE A 498 -5.66 5.27 5.30
C ILE A 498 -4.17 5.34 5.01
N GLY A 499 -3.41 4.59 5.78
CA GLY A 499 -2.02 4.28 5.54
C GLY A 499 -1.77 2.80 5.37
N LEU A 500 -0.58 2.49 4.87
CA LEU A 500 -0.08 1.14 4.74
C LEU A 500 1.22 1.02 5.52
N VAL A 501 1.28 0.00 6.37
CA VAL A 501 2.50 -0.41 7.05
C VAL A 501 3.12 -1.53 6.24
N ARG A 502 4.37 -1.35 5.85
CA ARG A 502 5.20 -2.34 5.19
C ARG A 502 6.30 -2.84 6.13
N ASN A 503 7.04 -3.85 5.70
CA ASN A 503 8.16 -4.40 6.46
C ASN A 503 9.25 -3.37 6.76
N ASN A 504 9.54 -2.44 5.86
CA ASN A 504 10.58 -1.42 6.08
C ASN A 504 10.08 0.03 5.98
N SER A 505 8.92 0.28 5.37
CA SER A 505 8.38 1.63 5.22
C SER A 505 6.95 1.79 5.75
N VAL A 506 6.52 3.05 5.83
CA VAL A 506 5.12 3.42 6.07
C VAL A 506 4.72 4.41 4.97
N SER A 507 3.49 4.31 4.51
CA SER A 507 2.92 5.14 3.45
C SER A 507 1.47 5.54 3.76
N LEU A 508 0.98 6.59 3.11
CA LEU A 508 -0.41 7.03 3.15
C LEU A 508 -1.02 6.95 1.75
N PHE A 509 -2.34 6.76 1.66
CA PHE A 509 -3.02 6.86 0.38
C PHE A 509 -3.53 8.27 0.15
N SER A 510 -3.09 8.86 -0.96
CA SER A 510 -3.69 10.09 -1.47
C SER A 510 -4.83 9.74 -2.43
N ARG A 511 -5.91 10.51 -2.36
CA ARG A 511 -6.96 10.45 -3.38
C ARG A 511 -6.42 11.07 -4.66
N LEU A 512 -6.76 10.49 -5.81
CA LEU A 512 -6.41 11.11 -7.08
C LEU A 512 -7.17 12.42 -7.26
N GLU A 513 -6.48 13.47 -7.70
CA GLU A 513 -7.13 14.71 -8.14
C GLU A 513 -7.79 14.50 -9.52
N ASN A 514 -8.77 15.35 -9.87
CA ASN A 514 -9.52 15.24 -11.13
C ASN A 514 -8.64 15.22 -12.39
N VAL A 515 -7.44 15.80 -12.33
CA VAL A 515 -6.43 15.77 -13.41
C VAL A 515 -5.89 14.35 -13.60
N GLU A 516 -5.60 13.64 -12.52
CA GLU A 516 -5.02 12.28 -12.55
C GLU A 516 -6.07 11.26 -13.02
N HIS A 517 -7.35 11.48 -12.69
CA HIS A 517 -8.47 10.72 -13.24
C HIS A 517 -8.64 10.85 -14.77
N SER A 518 -8.15 11.93 -15.37
CA SER A 518 -8.28 12.16 -16.82
C SER A 518 -7.20 11.47 -17.66
N LEU A 519 -6.03 11.16 -17.05
CA LEU A 519 -4.93 10.45 -17.70
C LEU A 519 -5.09 8.92 -17.65
N GLY A 520 -5.74 8.41 -16.59
CA GLY A 520 -6.07 6.99 -16.44
C GLY A 520 -7.14 6.56 -17.44
N GLY A 521 -6.73 6.22 -18.66
CA GLY A 521 -7.60 5.97 -19.81
C GLY A 521 -8.82 5.11 -19.50
N SER A 522 -9.95 5.75 -19.17
CA SER A 522 -11.25 5.10 -19.10
C SER A 522 -11.92 5.22 -20.47
N SER A 523 -12.22 4.06 -21.07
CA SER A 523 -13.02 3.94 -22.28
C SER A 523 -14.53 3.84 -21.98
N SER A 524 -14.91 3.79 -20.69
CA SER A 524 -16.32 3.70 -20.26
C SER A 524 -16.87 5.05 -19.83
N GLU A 525 -17.67 5.60 -20.74
CA GLU A 525 -18.85 6.44 -20.50
C GLU A 525 -18.70 7.70 -19.61
N HIS A 526 -18.57 8.85 -20.29
CA HIS A 526 -19.27 10.14 -20.10
C HIS A 526 -19.45 10.76 -18.68
N SER A 527 -18.98 10.14 -17.61
CA SER A 527 -19.32 10.49 -16.22
C SER A 527 -18.16 11.06 -15.42
N GLY A 528 -16.91 10.81 -15.83
CA GLY A 528 -15.72 11.32 -15.15
C GLY A 528 -15.31 12.76 -15.52
N LEU A 529 -15.70 13.26 -16.71
CA LEU A 529 -15.28 14.58 -17.19
C LEU A 529 -16.22 15.73 -16.78
N THR A 530 -17.44 15.43 -16.36
CA THR A 530 -18.43 16.42 -15.88
C THR A 530 -18.10 17.01 -14.51
N SER A 531 -17.16 16.42 -13.76
CA SER A 531 -16.75 16.88 -12.43
C SER A 531 -15.51 17.79 -12.43
N LEU A 532 -14.91 18.07 -13.59
CA LEU A 532 -13.64 18.82 -13.68
C LEU A 532 -13.70 20.24 -13.10
N GLY A 533 -14.87 20.78 -12.74
CA GLY A 533 -14.96 22.07 -12.05
C GLY A 533 -14.43 23.25 -12.86
N LEU A 534 -14.15 23.04 -14.16
CA LEU A 534 -13.62 24.05 -15.08
C LEU A 534 -14.64 25.14 -15.45
N GLY A 535 -15.89 25.04 -15.01
CA GLY A 535 -16.95 25.99 -15.37
C GLY A 535 -17.25 26.04 -16.88
N MET A 536 -16.84 24.99 -17.62
CA MET A 536 -17.01 24.88 -19.07
C MET A 536 -18.43 24.45 -19.43
N SER A 537 -18.87 24.88 -20.60
CA SER A 537 -20.11 24.35 -21.20
C SER A 537 -19.93 22.88 -21.62
N ILE A 538 -21.03 22.14 -21.75
CA ILE A 538 -21.02 20.73 -22.20
C ILE A 538 -20.26 20.59 -23.53
N ASN A 539 -20.47 21.51 -24.47
CA ASN A 539 -19.79 21.52 -25.77
C ASN A 539 -18.27 21.72 -25.64
N GLU A 540 -17.81 22.52 -24.67
CA GLU A 540 -16.38 22.73 -24.43
C GLU A 540 -15.73 21.52 -23.77
N HIS A 541 -16.44 20.84 -22.86
CA HIS A 541 -16.01 19.57 -22.28
C HIS A 541 -15.85 18.47 -23.35
N GLU A 542 -16.76 18.38 -24.30
CA GLU A 542 -16.65 17.41 -25.41
C GLU A 542 -15.46 17.70 -26.33
N ILE A 543 -15.13 18.98 -26.55
CA ILE A 543 -13.94 19.36 -27.32
C ILE A 543 -12.67 19.04 -26.52
N LEU A 544 -12.63 19.32 -25.22
CA LEU A 544 -11.49 18.97 -24.36
C LEU A 544 -11.27 17.44 -24.32
N SER A 545 -12.33 16.66 -24.16
CA SER A 545 -12.26 15.20 -24.23
C SER A 545 -11.63 14.73 -25.55
N GLU A 546 -12.00 15.36 -26.66
CA GLU A 546 -11.45 15.06 -27.97
C GLU A 546 -9.97 15.47 -28.12
N VAL A 547 -9.56 16.59 -27.50
CA VAL A 547 -8.15 16.99 -27.39
C VAL A 547 -7.35 15.95 -26.60
N LEU A 548 -7.84 15.55 -25.42
CA LEU A 548 -7.19 14.53 -24.58
C LEU A 548 -7.14 13.16 -25.28
N ARG A 549 -8.13 12.85 -26.13
CA ARG A 549 -8.10 11.66 -26.97
C ARG A 549 -6.98 11.72 -28.03
N CYS A 550 -6.64 12.90 -28.52
CA CYS A 550 -5.51 13.10 -29.42
C CYS A 550 -4.18 12.92 -28.68
N THR A 551 -4.02 13.52 -27.48
CA THR A 551 -2.81 13.34 -26.68
C THR A 551 -2.63 11.88 -26.26
N LEU A 552 -3.70 11.19 -25.87
CA LEU A 552 -3.65 9.78 -25.50
C LEU A 552 -3.20 8.86 -26.66
N LYS A 553 -3.47 9.23 -27.92
CA LYS A 553 -2.95 8.51 -29.08
C LYS A 553 -1.45 8.71 -29.26
N ILE A 554 -0.96 9.92 -29.01
CA ILE A 554 0.48 10.21 -29.00
C ILE A 554 1.14 9.44 -27.86
N ASN A 555 0.61 9.50 -26.65
CA ASN A 555 1.13 8.77 -25.48
C ASN A 555 1.19 7.25 -25.76
N LYS A 556 0.11 6.65 -26.30
CA LYS A 556 0.10 5.23 -26.70
C LYS A 556 1.18 4.84 -27.70
N GLN A 557 1.63 5.76 -28.55
CA GLN A 557 2.67 5.50 -29.55
C GLN A 557 4.08 5.52 -28.94
N TRP A 558 4.29 6.22 -27.83
CA TRP A 558 5.60 6.51 -27.25
C TRP A 558 5.87 5.89 -25.88
N GLY A 559 4.81 5.60 -25.12
CA GLY A 559 4.91 5.27 -23.70
C GLY A 559 5.62 6.37 -22.90
N ALA A 560 6.27 5.98 -21.80
CA ALA A 560 6.89 6.91 -20.86
C ALA A 560 8.24 7.52 -21.33
N ALA A 561 8.80 7.07 -22.44
CA ALA A 561 10.17 7.40 -22.85
C ALA A 561 10.40 8.90 -23.14
N PRO A 562 9.56 9.61 -23.94
CA PRO A 562 9.80 11.02 -24.27
C PRO A 562 9.80 11.94 -23.07
N TYR A 563 8.95 11.69 -22.06
CA TYR A 563 8.90 12.51 -20.84
C TYR A 563 10.23 12.48 -20.10
N ALA A 564 10.82 11.28 -19.96
CA ALA A 564 12.11 11.08 -19.31
C ALA A 564 13.24 11.81 -20.06
N MET A 565 13.24 11.70 -21.39
CA MET A 565 14.28 12.30 -22.22
C MET A 565 14.19 13.82 -22.25
N TYR A 566 12.97 14.38 -22.36
CA TYR A 566 12.76 15.82 -22.28
C TYR A 566 13.20 16.35 -20.91
N TYR A 567 12.79 15.69 -19.83
CA TYR A 567 13.17 16.08 -18.49
C TYR A 567 14.70 16.04 -18.27
N GLU A 568 15.38 15.00 -18.77
CA GLU A 568 16.84 14.91 -18.71
C GLU A 568 17.52 15.98 -19.57
N SER A 569 16.95 16.37 -20.71
CA SER A 569 17.48 17.47 -21.53
C SER A 569 17.41 18.84 -20.84
N VAL A 570 16.44 19.04 -19.95
CA VAL A 570 16.23 20.30 -19.21
C VAL A 570 17.06 20.33 -17.92
N THR A 571 17.12 19.21 -17.19
CA THR A 571 17.68 19.14 -15.82
C THR A 571 19.04 18.45 -15.74
N GLY A 572 19.46 17.75 -16.78
CA GLY A 572 20.75 17.07 -16.88
C GLY A 572 21.88 17.98 -17.33
N ARG A 573 23.04 17.39 -17.59
CA ARG A 573 24.04 18.02 -18.45
C ARG A 573 23.59 17.74 -19.88
N PRO A 574 23.06 18.72 -20.63
CA PRO A 574 22.37 18.44 -21.87
C PRO A 574 23.35 17.93 -22.92
N VAL A 575 23.23 16.65 -23.25
CA VAL A 575 23.83 16.06 -24.46
C VAL A 575 23.07 16.54 -25.70
N ILE A 576 21.76 16.77 -25.54
CA ILE A 576 20.84 17.38 -26.49
C ILE A 576 20.10 18.53 -25.80
N SER A 577 19.88 19.64 -26.50
CA SER A 577 19.12 20.77 -25.95
C SER A 577 17.61 20.50 -25.97
N SER A 578 16.88 21.11 -25.04
CA SER A 578 15.41 21.01 -24.99
C SER A 578 14.71 21.60 -26.21
N GLU A 579 15.33 22.57 -26.90
CA GLU A 579 14.83 23.14 -28.16
C GLU A 579 14.98 22.18 -29.35
N GLU A 580 15.97 21.29 -29.29
CA GLU A 580 16.28 20.35 -30.36
C GLU A 580 15.57 19.00 -30.20
N ILE A 581 15.28 18.58 -28.97
CA ILE A 581 14.68 17.27 -28.72
C ILE A 581 13.22 17.18 -29.23
N VAL A 582 12.44 18.26 -29.08
CA VAL A 582 11.01 18.26 -29.43
C VAL A 582 10.79 18.13 -30.94
N PRO A 583 11.47 18.92 -31.81
CA PRO A 583 11.38 18.72 -33.26
C PRO A 583 11.79 17.31 -33.70
N ARG A 584 12.80 16.72 -33.03
CA ARG A 584 13.23 15.34 -33.34
C ARG A 584 12.18 14.30 -32.93
N LEU A 585 11.53 14.47 -31.78
CA LEU A 585 10.40 13.63 -31.37
C LEU A 585 9.23 13.76 -32.36
N VAL A 586 8.87 14.98 -32.77
CA VAL A 586 7.82 15.19 -33.78
C VAL A 586 8.18 14.53 -35.11
N ASN A 587 9.44 14.62 -35.56
CA ASN A 587 9.88 13.95 -36.78
C ASN A 587 9.73 12.42 -36.70
N ILE A 588 9.97 11.82 -35.54
CA ILE A 588 9.77 10.37 -35.34
C ILE A 588 8.28 10.01 -35.35
N LEU A 589 7.38 10.86 -34.82
CA LEU A 589 5.93 10.66 -34.92
C LEU A 589 5.45 10.59 -36.37
N GLU A 590 6.09 11.33 -37.26
CA GLU A 590 5.72 11.41 -38.68
C GLU A 590 6.36 10.32 -39.52
N SER A 591 7.68 10.15 -39.36
CA SER A 591 8.50 9.32 -40.24
C SER A 591 8.81 7.93 -39.66
N GLY A 592 8.47 7.69 -38.39
CA GLY A 592 8.84 6.49 -37.66
C GLY A 592 10.28 6.55 -37.12
N TYR A 593 10.70 5.45 -36.49
CA TYR A 593 12.07 5.33 -35.97
C TYR A 593 13.11 5.29 -37.10
N ALA A 594 14.34 5.77 -36.83
CA ALA A 594 15.42 5.80 -37.81
C ALA A 594 15.94 4.38 -38.12
N MET A 595 15.39 3.75 -39.16
CA MET A 595 15.55 2.33 -39.44
C MET A 595 16.93 1.87 -39.92
N SER A 596 17.77 2.79 -40.40
CA SER A 596 19.16 2.49 -40.81
C SER A 596 20.07 2.15 -39.62
N ILE A 597 19.69 2.55 -38.41
CA ILE A 597 20.41 2.27 -37.16
C ILE A 597 19.87 0.96 -36.53
N GLY A 598 18.55 0.71 -36.65
CA GLY A 598 17.88 -0.52 -36.20
C GLY A 598 18.39 -1.80 -36.86
N GLN A 599 18.91 -1.75 -38.10
CA GLN A 599 19.51 -2.92 -38.75
C GLN A 599 20.78 -3.45 -38.06
N ARG A 600 21.55 -2.59 -37.37
CA ARG A 600 22.66 -3.03 -36.49
C ARG A 600 22.17 -3.39 -35.10
N THR A 601 21.12 -2.72 -34.63
CA THR A 601 20.53 -2.98 -33.31
C THR A 601 19.81 -4.34 -33.25
N TRP A 602 19.25 -4.79 -34.36
CA TRP A 602 18.44 -6.00 -34.41
C TRP A 602 19.17 -7.20 -35.00
N SER A 603 20.35 -7.00 -35.62
CA SER A 603 21.21 -8.10 -36.03
C SER A 603 21.67 -8.97 -34.86
N ASP A 604 21.79 -8.38 -33.66
CA ASP A 604 22.17 -9.08 -32.42
C ASP A 604 21.01 -9.93 -31.83
N LEU A 605 19.76 -9.65 -32.23
CA LEU A 605 18.56 -10.37 -31.78
C LEU A 605 18.14 -11.53 -32.72
N GLY A 606 18.85 -11.70 -33.85
CA GLY A 606 18.51 -12.63 -34.92
C GLY A 606 17.70 -11.98 -36.05
N THR A 607 18.00 -12.35 -37.30
CA THR A 607 17.44 -11.74 -38.52
C THR A 607 15.92 -11.79 -38.60
N ASP A 608 15.30 -12.85 -38.08
CA ASP A 608 13.86 -13.06 -38.20
C ASP A 608 13.08 -12.20 -37.20
N ARG A 609 13.55 -12.10 -35.95
CA ARG A 609 12.96 -11.22 -34.91
C ARG A 609 13.11 -9.74 -35.25
N ALA A 610 14.22 -9.37 -35.91
CA ALA A 610 14.45 -8.03 -36.44
C ALA A 610 13.36 -7.64 -37.45
N TRP A 611 13.09 -8.52 -38.41
CA TRP A 611 12.08 -8.27 -39.44
C TRP A 611 10.65 -8.20 -38.88
N GLU A 612 10.31 -9.04 -37.90
CA GLU A 612 9.00 -9.00 -37.24
C GLU A 612 8.77 -7.69 -36.50
N LYS A 613 9.76 -7.22 -35.73
CA LYS A 613 9.69 -5.93 -35.05
C LYS A 613 9.63 -4.77 -36.02
N GLU A 614 10.25 -4.87 -37.19
CA GLU A 614 10.13 -3.83 -38.22
C GLU A 614 8.70 -3.68 -38.70
N LEU A 615 8.12 -4.82 -39.06
CA LEU A 615 6.79 -4.88 -39.60
C LEU A 615 5.77 -4.37 -38.58
N GLU A 616 5.98 -4.68 -37.31
CA GLU A 616 5.17 -4.18 -36.20
C GLU A 616 5.30 -2.66 -36.04
N ALA A 617 6.52 -2.11 -36.03
CA ALA A 617 6.74 -0.66 -35.92
C ALA A 617 6.09 0.10 -37.09
N GLN A 618 6.23 -0.38 -38.33
CA GLN A 618 5.58 0.22 -39.49
C GLN A 618 4.06 0.11 -39.45
N LYS A 619 3.52 -1.01 -38.96
CA LYS A 619 2.08 -1.20 -38.79
C LYS A 619 1.53 -0.26 -37.72
N ASN A 620 2.25 -0.11 -36.60
CA ASN A 620 1.88 0.81 -35.52
C ASN A 620 1.89 2.25 -36.01
N LEU A 621 2.94 2.68 -36.73
CA LEU A 621 3.00 4.02 -37.33
C LEU A 621 1.81 4.29 -38.27
N ARG A 622 1.50 3.37 -39.19
CA ARG A 622 0.34 3.54 -40.09
C ARG A 622 -0.98 3.63 -39.34
N THR A 623 -1.15 2.77 -38.32
CA THR A 623 -2.34 2.77 -37.48
C THR A 623 -2.47 4.09 -36.75
N PHE A 624 -1.38 4.56 -36.13
CA PHE A 624 -1.29 5.86 -35.48
C PHE A 624 -1.65 7.00 -36.44
N SER A 625 -1.03 7.09 -37.62
CA SER A 625 -1.28 8.18 -38.57
C SER A 625 -2.74 8.25 -39.01
N ILE A 626 -3.36 7.10 -39.32
CA ILE A 626 -4.78 7.03 -39.71
C ILE A 626 -5.67 7.45 -38.54
N GLU A 627 -5.42 6.88 -37.36
CA GLU A 627 -6.18 7.17 -36.17
C GLU A 627 -6.07 8.64 -35.74
N MET A 628 -4.88 9.21 -35.83
CA MET A 628 -4.60 10.59 -35.46
C MET A 628 -5.28 11.54 -36.44
N LEU A 629 -5.20 11.29 -37.76
CA LEU A 629 -5.89 12.08 -38.78
C LEU A 629 -7.41 12.08 -38.55
N LEU A 630 -8.00 10.91 -38.28
CA LEU A 630 -9.43 10.79 -37.96
C LEU A 630 -9.80 11.58 -36.70
N SER A 631 -8.93 11.55 -35.68
CA SER A 631 -9.13 12.35 -34.47
C SER A 631 -9.07 13.85 -34.70
N LEU A 632 -8.07 14.32 -35.43
CA LEU A 632 -7.91 15.74 -35.72
C LEU A 632 -9.04 16.27 -36.59
N SER A 633 -9.51 15.47 -37.55
CA SER A 633 -10.70 15.78 -38.36
C SER A 633 -11.96 15.92 -37.50
N ALA A 634 -12.22 14.94 -36.62
CA ALA A 634 -13.35 14.98 -35.69
C ALA A 634 -13.27 16.16 -34.71
N LEU A 635 -12.07 16.46 -34.20
CA LEU A 635 -11.80 17.61 -33.34
C LEU A 635 -12.10 18.93 -34.05
N CYS A 636 -11.60 19.11 -35.27
CA CYS A 636 -11.83 20.32 -36.08
C CYS A 636 -13.32 20.50 -36.40
N GLN A 637 -14.02 19.43 -36.80
CA GLN A 637 -15.46 19.47 -37.07
C GLN A 637 -16.27 19.83 -35.81
N ARG A 638 -15.93 19.25 -34.65
CA ARG A 638 -16.65 19.50 -33.39
C ARG A 638 -16.38 20.90 -32.85
N ALA A 639 -15.15 21.40 -32.96
CA ALA A 639 -14.79 22.74 -32.50
C ALA A 639 -15.23 23.85 -33.46
N GLY A 640 -15.40 23.54 -34.75
CA GLY A 640 -15.74 24.49 -35.82
C GLY A 640 -14.59 25.42 -36.23
N SER A 641 -13.56 25.58 -35.40
CA SER A 641 -12.32 26.29 -35.74
C SER A 641 -11.17 25.86 -34.83
N TRP A 642 -9.94 25.88 -35.36
CA TRP A 642 -8.73 25.66 -34.57
C TRP A 642 -8.52 26.72 -33.48
N GLY A 643 -8.96 27.96 -33.71
CA GLY A 643 -8.93 29.01 -32.68
C GLY A 643 -9.66 28.59 -31.40
N LYS A 644 -10.85 27.98 -31.53
CA LYS A 644 -11.59 27.46 -30.38
C LYS A 644 -10.86 26.30 -29.68
N VAL A 645 -10.22 25.42 -30.43
CA VAL A 645 -9.41 24.31 -29.88
C VAL A 645 -8.26 24.86 -29.03
N PHE A 646 -7.51 25.83 -29.55
CA PHE A 646 -6.38 26.43 -28.82
C PHE A 646 -6.84 27.17 -27.56
N THR A 647 -7.96 27.88 -27.60
CA THR A 647 -8.55 28.50 -26.40
C THR A 647 -8.91 27.45 -25.34
N ILE A 648 -9.43 26.30 -25.74
CA ILE A 648 -9.77 25.21 -24.80
C ILE A 648 -8.51 24.55 -24.23
N MET A 649 -7.48 24.34 -25.04
CA MET A 649 -6.17 23.87 -24.57
C MET A 649 -5.54 24.84 -23.57
N GLU A 650 -5.61 26.14 -23.83
CA GLU A 650 -5.10 27.17 -22.92
C GLU A 650 -5.84 27.16 -21.57
N HIS A 651 -7.17 27.09 -21.58
CA HIS A 651 -7.96 26.96 -20.35
C HIS A 651 -7.61 25.68 -19.57
N TYR A 652 -7.38 24.57 -20.26
CA TYR A 652 -6.93 23.33 -19.63
C TYR A 652 -5.55 23.47 -18.98
N LEU A 653 -4.58 24.06 -19.68
CA LEU A 653 -3.24 24.32 -19.12
C LEU A 653 -3.30 25.28 -17.91
N GLN A 654 -4.14 26.31 -17.95
CA GLN A 654 -4.37 27.19 -16.81
C GLN A 654 -5.02 26.47 -15.62
N TYR A 655 -5.84 25.45 -15.88
CA TYR A 655 -6.43 24.61 -14.85
C TYR A 655 -5.40 23.69 -14.18
N LEU A 656 -4.42 23.18 -14.94
CA LEU A 656 -3.32 22.38 -14.38
C LEU A 656 -2.50 23.19 -13.36
N VAL A 657 -2.41 24.52 -13.50
CA VAL A 657 -1.67 25.34 -12.55
C VAL A 657 -2.34 25.30 -11.17
N PRO A 658 -1.65 24.83 -10.11
CA PRO A 658 -2.24 24.72 -8.79
C PRO A 658 -2.74 26.08 -8.31
N LYS A 659 -4.04 26.17 -7.99
CA LYS A 659 -4.59 27.38 -7.40
C LYS A 659 -4.03 27.51 -5.98
N LYS A 660 -3.28 28.57 -5.73
CA LYS A 660 -2.74 28.87 -4.40
C LYS A 660 -3.89 29.19 -3.43
N VAL A 661 -4.44 28.18 -2.78
CA VAL A 661 -5.40 28.36 -1.69
C VAL A 661 -4.57 28.74 -0.47
N MET A 662 -4.42 30.05 -0.24
CA MET A 662 -3.86 30.52 1.03
C MET A 662 -4.92 30.31 2.10
N HIS A 663 -4.91 29.14 2.74
CA HIS A 663 -5.50 29.05 4.06
C HIS A 663 -4.68 29.92 5.00
N ASN A 664 -5.36 30.78 5.77
CA ASN A 664 -4.79 31.57 6.86
C ASN A 664 -4.36 30.65 8.02
N ASN A 665 -3.64 29.56 7.74
CA ASN A 665 -2.93 28.85 8.77
C ASN A 665 -1.72 29.72 9.09
N VAL A 666 -1.81 30.39 10.23
CA VAL A 666 -0.67 30.92 10.98
C VAL A 666 0.44 29.88 10.85
N GLY A 667 1.63 30.30 10.42
CA GLY A 667 2.75 29.43 10.07
C GLY A 667 3.21 28.57 11.25
N GLU A 668 2.44 27.53 11.57
CA GLU A 668 2.87 26.40 12.35
C GLU A 668 3.88 25.67 11.48
N THR A 669 5.06 25.47 12.03
CA THR A 669 6.13 24.67 11.44
C THR A 669 5.56 23.28 11.15
N LEU A 670 5.21 23.01 9.89
CA LEU A 670 4.83 21.67 9.45
C LEU A 670 5.94 20.71 9.88
N SER A 671 5.58 19.66 10.61
CA SER A 671 6.52 18.63 11.08
C SER A 671 7.19 17.93 9.90
N ASP A 672 8.33 17.26 10.14
CA ASP A 672 9.06 16.63 9.04
C ASP A 672 8.25 15.48 8.39
N ILE A 673 7.39 14.73 9.10
CA ILE A 673 6.56 13.67 8.48
C ILE A 673 5.53 14.26 7.54
N CYS A 674 4.73 15.22 8.00
CA CYS A 674 3.69 15.83 7.17
C CYS A 674 4.33 16.57 5.98
N SER A 675 5.45 17.25 6.19
CA SER A 675 6.21 17.90 5.13
C SER A 675 6.76 16.89 4.12
N SER A 676 7.29 15.77 4.61
CA SER A 676 7.82 14.68 3.81
C SER A 676 6.75 14.04 2.91
N ILE A 677 5.59 13.70 3.48
CA ILE A 677 4.45 13.15 2.72
C ILE A 677 3.95 14.18 1.72
N LEU A 678 3.82 15.45 2.12
CA LEU A 678 3.37 16.52 1.23
C LEU A 678 4.33 16.71 0.06
N VAL A 679 5.64 16.65 0.29
CA VAL A 679 6.65 16.72 -0.78
C VAL A 679 6.51 15.55 -1.75
N GLN A 680 6.32 14.33 -1.26
CA GLN A 680 6.14 13.14 -2.12
C GLN A 680 4.84 13.22 -2.93
N ALA A 681 3.72 13.52 -2.27
CA ALA A 681 2.43 13.68 -2.93
C ALA A 681 2.46 14.81 -3.97
N THR A 682 3.08 15.95 -3.62
CA THR A 682 3.23 17.08 -4.56
C THR A 682 4.16 16.71 -5.72
N SER A 683 5.19 15.87 -5.49
CA SER A 683 6.08 15.39 -6.56
C SER A 683 5.34 14.48 -7.54
N GLN A 684 4.51 13.55 -7.07
CA GLN A 684 3.67 12.70 -7.91
C GLN A 684 2.66 13.53 -8.71
N PHE A 685 2.00 14.49 -8.05
CA PHE A 685 1.08 15.40 -8.72
C PHE A 685 1.79 16.29 -9.76
N ALA A 686 2.98 16.82 -9.43
CA ALA A 686 3.79 17.61 -10.34
C ALA A 686 4.27 16.82 -11.56
N GLN A 687 4.53 15.53 -11.39
CA GLN A 687 4.82 14.64 -12.51
C GLN A 687 3.62 14.54 -13.46
N VAL A 688 2.41 14.30 -12.94
CA VAL A 688 1.20 14.22 -13.78
C VAL A 688 0.92 15.54 -14.50
N MET A 689 1.11 16.68 -13.80
CA MET A 689 1.00 18.01 -14.42
C MET A 689 2.03 18.19 -15.56
N PHE A 690 3.27 17.78 -15.33
CA PHE A 690 4.34 17.87 -16.33
C PHE A 690 4.04 17.01 -17.55
N GLU A 691 3.64 15.75 -17.35
CA GLU A 691 3.27 14.82 -18.43
C GLU A 691 2.07 15.36 -19.23
N SER A 692 1.04 15.85 -18.54
CA SER A 692 -0.15 16.46 -19.16
C SER A 692 0.18 17.72 -19.98
N ALA A 693 1.05 18.59 -19.46
CA ALA A 693 1.46 19.79 -20.18
C ALA A 693 2.35 19.45 -21.38
N PHE A 694 3.26 18.48 -21.22
CA PHE A 694 4.13 17.99 -22.29
C PHE A 694 3.31 17.34 -23.41
N ASP A 695 2.26 16.61 -23.08
CA ASP A 695 1.34 16.02 -24.06
C ASP A 695 0.67 17.07 -24.95
N ILE A 696 0.16 18.14 -24.35
CA ILE A 696 -0.42 19.26 -25.11
C ILE A 696 0.65 19.96 -25.96
N PHE A 697 1.85 20.15 -25.41
CA PHE A 697 2.95 20.77 -26.14
C PHE A 697 3.39 19.93 -27.35
N LEU A 698 3.47 18.61 -27.21
CA LEU A 698 3.81 17.69 -28.28
C LEU A 698 2.70 17.65 -29.34
N LEU A 699 1.43 17.68 -28.94
CA LEU A 699 0.29 17.78 -29.85
C LEU A 699 0.32 19.07 -30.67
N VAL A 700 0.57 20.21 -30.03
CA VAL A 700 0.68 21.51 -30.72
C VAL A 700 1.87 21.52 -31.68
N SER A 701 3.01 20.98 -31.26
CA SER A 701 4.21 20.88 -32.10
C SER A 701 3.97 19.99 -33.32
N TYR A 702 3.28 18.87 -33.13
CA TYR A 702 2.84 17.99 -34.22
C TYR A 702 1.90 18.73 -35.19
N LEU A 703 0.88 19.43 -34.68
CA LEU A 703 -0.05 20.23 -35.48
C LEU A 703 0.64 21.30 -36.32
N LEU A 704 1.63 22.00 -35.76
CA LEU A 704 2.41 23.01 -36.47
C LEU A 704 3.19 22.40 -37.64
N ASN A 705 3.76 21.21 -37.43
CA ASN A 705 4.55 20.53 -38.47
C ASN A 705 3.68 19.99 -39.62
N ILE A 706 2.47 19.48 -39.31
CA ILE A 706 1.52 19.00 -40.32
C ILE A 706 0.58 20.09 -40.87
N SER A 707 0.80 21.36 -40.50
CA SER A 707 -0.11 22.48 -40.83
C SER A 707 -0.30 22.72 -42.33
N GLU A 708 0.60 22.20 -43.19
CA GLU A 708 0.42 22.22 -44.64
C GLU A 708 -0.44 21.05 -45.17
N GLN A 709 -0.74 20.04 -44.34
CA GLN A 709 -1.49 18.82 -44.67
C GLN A 709 -2.91 18.80 -44.06
N VAL A 710 -3.20 19.70 -43.10
CA VAL A 710 -4.48 19.87 -42.39
C VAL A 710 -5.10 21.20 -42.78
#